data_AF-A0A1N6GFD8-F1
#
_entry.id   AF-A0A1N6GFD8-F1
#
_cell.length_a   1.000
_cell.length_b   1.000
_cell.length_c   1.000
_cell.angle_alpha   90.00
_cell.angle_beta   90.00
_cell.angle_gamma   90.00
#
_symmetry.space_group_name_H-M   'P 1'
#
loop_
_entity.id
_entity.type
_entity.pdbx_description
1 polymer ?
#
loop_
_entity_poly.entity_id
_entity_poly.type
_entity_poly.pdbx_seq_one_letter_code
_entity_poly.pdbx_strand_id
1 'polypeptide(L)'
;MARQIILGLGAGQCGLELFSEILGRQPSTHVTCQQPPLLPWNRVEGAPGVRDRLTRLLATTPDRFIGDVASFYLPYVEQAVAFDPTMRMVCLKRPADEIVAGFLAALNQNPRTPIDHWSEQPRPPFEHHLLWSRTFPKYDVADRESGIRRYWAEYYAIADEWSRRFPEQFRVVDTEQLTTAAGVLDLLAFCGFPWSDQVVVTGKSPSVRVHPAPEPPPHPYPNPLDPQRCIVLVPFASFIQHDCDQSLKELERRGYPVRRVGGFSQIDQARNVLATEALLEGFEETLWIDSDIAFDPNDVEKLRRHHLPIVCGIYPQKGKHSLACHMMPGTSSTVFGQEGNLVELLYAATGFLLVRREAYLKVQRELVLPTTNEQFGKPMIPFFLPMIRPHHDGSWYLAEDYAFCQRARDCGFKIYADTTIRLWHIGTYRYGWEDAGIDRPRFPTFTLNFRDGGQVDPPGLADLADPAARAFVARHPWPDKKPEVPPPPIRNWLFPSTREVLERTIPEDARVIVEVGSFTGRSTRFLTDHAPAAIVIAIDHWRGSPEMANDPELVAWLPRLYETFLAECWLYRDRVIPVRRSSVEGLQEVAAAGLRPDVIFIDADHSYEAVRADLSSTLDLFPQARIIGDDWNWESVRQAVQAVCRERGLQCEVLGVGWRIRPVDETQAHRQNA
;
A
#
# COMPACT_ATOMS: atom_id res chain seq x y z
N MET A 1 25.05 -39.71 27.80
CA MET A 1 26.33 -38.95 27.75
C MET A 1 25.98 -37.49 27.54
N ALA A 2 26.77 -36.55 28.08
CA ALA A 2 26.57 -35.12 27.81
C ALA A 2 26.78 -34.83 26.31
N ARG A 3 25.96 -33.94 25.75
CA ARG A 3 26.11 -33.47 24.37
C ARG A 3 27.18 -32.39 24.33
N GLN A 4 27.98 -32.38 23.26
CA GLN A 4 29.12 -31.48 23.08
C GLN A 4 28.85 -30.58 21.87
N ILE A 5 28.83 -29.26 22.08
CA ILE A 5 28.73 -28.29 20.99
C ILE A 5 30.14 -27.92 20.51
N ILE A 6 30.30 -27.87 19.18
CA ILE A 6 31.52 -27.46 18.50
C ILE A 6 31.17 -26.33 17.51
N LEU A 7 31.74 -25.15 17.70
CA LEU A 7 31.58 -24.04 16.75
C LEU A 7 32.83 -23.90 15.87
N GLY A 8 32.62 -23.87 14.56
CA GLY A 8 33.67 -23.50 13.61
C GLY A 8 33.50 -22.07 13.13
N LEU A 9 34.58 -21.32 13.09
CA LEU A 9 34.56 -19.93 12.62
C LEU A 9 35.88 -19.54 11.95
N GLY A 10 35.88 -18.35 11.36
CA GLY A 10 37.02 -17.77 10.64
C GLY A 10 36.52 -16.63 9.75
N ALA A 11 37.44 -15.86 9.18
CA ALA A 11 37.11 -14.64 8.43
C ALA A 11 36.34 -14.88 7.11
N GLY A 12 35.84 -16.09 6.82
CA GLY A 12 35.34 -16.48 5.50
C GLY A 12 36.49 -16.75 4.51
N GLN A 13 36.25 -17.54 3.46
CA GLN A 13 37.29 -18.01 2.53
C GLN A 13 38.48 -18.75 3.21
N CYS A 14 38.29 -19.23 4.44
CA CYS A 14 39.33 -19.84 5.29
C CYS A 14 39.26 -21.38 5.38
N GLY A 15 38.42 -22.03 4.56
CA GLY A 15 38.27 -23.50 4.57
C GLY A 15 37.23 -24.02 5.56
N LEU A 16 36.21 -23.23 5.87
CA LEU A 16 35.10 -23.63 6.75
C LEU A 16 34.34 -24.85 6.22
N GLU A 17 34.18 -24.96 4.91
CA GLU A 17 33.55 -26.12 4.27
C GLU A 17 34.35 -27.40 4.52
N LEU A 18 35.67 -27.34 4.39
CA LEU A 18 36.55 -28.46 4.70
C LEU A 18 36.45 -28.86 6.17
N PHE A 19 36.46 -27.88 7.08
CA PHE A 19 36.33 -28.17 8.50
C PHE A 19 34.97 -28.80 8.86
N SER A 20 33.90 -28.30 8.24
CA SER A 20 32.57 -28.90 8.37
C SER A 20 32.53 -30.35 7.89
N GLU A 21 33.20 -30.67 6.77
CA GLU A 21 33.32 -32.06 6.29
C GLU A 21 34.06 -32.93 7.31
N ILE A 22 35.20 -32.47 7.84
CA ILE A 22 36.00 -33.21 8.83
C ILE A 22 35.17 -33.56 10.07
N LEU A 23 34.42 -32.58 10.60
CA LEU A 23 33.53 -32.80 11.74
C LEU A 23 32.39 -33.77 11.38
N GLY A 24 31.79 -33.62 10.19
CA GLY A 24 30.65 -34.46 9.75
C GLY A 24 31.00 -35.92 9.52
N ARG A 25 32.29 -36.26 9.45
CA ARG A 25 32.79 -37.64 9.33
C ARG A 25 32.93 -38.35 10.66
N GLN A 26 32.85 -37.62 11.78
CA GLN A 26 33.00 -38.21 13.11
C GLN A 26 31.72 -38.96 13.51
N PRO A 27 31.83 -40.09 14.23
CA PRO A 27 30.67 -40.84 14.71
C PRO A 27 29.74 -39.99 15.59
N SER A 28 28.42 -40.21 15.49
CA SER A 28 27.41 -39.53 16.30
C SER A 28 27.51 -38.00 16.26
N THR A 29 27.82 -37.46 15.08
CA THR A 29 28.03 -36.04 14.84
C THR A 29 27.08 -35.52 13.78
N HIS A 30 26.41 -34.41 14.08
CA HIS A 30 25.64 -33.63 13.11
C HIS A 30 26.30 -32.27 12.95
N VAL A 31 26.50 -31.83 11.70
CA VAL A 31 27.18 -30.56 11.41
C VAL A 31 26.40 -29.74 10.41
N THR A 32 26.28 -28.46 10.70
CA THR A 32 25.73 -27.44 9.80
C THR A 32 26.86 -26.50 9.38
N CYS A 33 26.79 -25.95 8.16
CA CYS A 33 27.77 -24.99 7.65
C CYS A 33 27.06 -23.80 7.03
N GLN A 34 27.37 -22.59 7.50
CA GLN A 34 26.83 -21.31 7.04
C GLN A 34 25.28 -21.29 7.00
N GLN A 35 24.64 -22.08 7.85
CA GLN A 35 23.18 -22.28 7.83
C GLN A 35 22.47 -21.04 8.41
N PRO A 36 21.47 -20.46 7.71
CA PRO A 36 20.65 -19.39 8.26
C PRO A 36 19.84 -19.82 9.51
N PRO A 37 19.35 -18.88 10.34
CA PRO A 37 19.51 -17.43 10.23
C PRO A 37 20.95 -16.95 10.47
N LEU A 38 21.39 -15.98 9.66
CA LEU A 38 22.74 -15.42 9.77
C LEU A 38 22.82 -14.43 10.94
N LEU A 39 23.84 -14.53 11.80
CA LEU A 39 23.98 -13.57 12.90
C LEU A 39 24.67 -12.28 12.40
N PRO A 40 24.12 -11.09 12.70
CA PRO A 40 24.74 -9.83 12.29
C PRO A 40 26.04 -9.57 13.06
N TRP A 41 26.99 -8.84 12.48
CA TRP A 41 28.23 -8.47 13.16
C TRP A 41 27.95 -7.57 14.37
N ASN A 42 27.11 -6.55 14.15
CA ASN A 42 26.61 -5.68 15.20
C ASN A 42 25.30 -6.26 15.75
N ARG A 43 25.22 -6.41 17.06
CA ARG A 43 24.02 -6.92 17.73
C ARG A 43 22.86 -5.95 17.54
N VAL A 44 21.69 -6.49 17.22
CA VAL A 44 20.44 -5.74 17.11
C VAL A 44 19.61 -6.04 18.35
N GLU A 45 19.23 -5.01 19.09
CA GLU A 45 18.40 -5.16 20.28
C GLU A 45 17.05 -5.80 19.92
N GLY A 46 16.60 -6.76 20.72
CA GLY A 46 15.35 -7.50 20.49
C GLY A 46 15.39 -8.56 19.38
N ALA A 47 16.47 -8.65 18.59
CA ALA A 47 16.63 -9.71 17.58
C ALA A 47 17.21 -11.00 18.19
N PRO A 48 16.82 -12.19 17.69
CA PRO A 48 17.42 -13.46 18.11
C PRO A 48 18.95 -13.47 17.95
N GLY A 49 19.65 -13.95 18.96
CA GLY A 49 21.12 -13.96 19.02
C GLY A 49 21.72 -15.37 18.98
N VAL A 50 22.98 -15.47 19.38
CA VAL A 50 23.67 -16.77 19.46
C VAL A 50 23.00 -17.74 20.44
N ARG A 51 22.45 -17.23 21.55
CA ARG A 51 21.77 -18.08 22.55
C ARG A 51 20.54 -18.77 21.97
N ASP A 52 19.73 -18.06 21.19
CA ASP A 52 18.54 -18.62 20.52
C ASP A 52 18.96 -19.68 19.49
N ARG A 53 20.02 -19.39 18.73
CA ARG A 53 20.58 -20.35 17.76
C ARG A 53 21.06 -21.63 18.44
N LEU A 54 21.85 -21.53 19.50
CA LEU A 54 22.37 -22.68 20.25
C LEU A 54 21.24 -23.48 20.91
N THR A 55 20.26 -22.78 21.49
CA THR A 55 19.06 -23.41 22.06
C THR A 55 18.31 -24.22 21.00
N ARG A 56 18.12 -23.66 19.80
CA ARG A 56 17.50 -24.37 18.68
C ARG A 56 18.30 -25.60 18.26
N LEU A 57 19.62 -25.47 18.08
CA LEU A 57 20.49 -26.60 17.72
C LEU A 57 20.35 -27.74 18.74
N LEU A 58 20.38 -27.44 20.04
CA LEU A 58 20.17 -28.44 21.10
C LEU A 58 18.76 -29.04 21.09
N ALA A 59 17.74 -28.31 20.66
CA ALA A 59 16.37 -28.82 20.58
C ALA A 59 16.15 -29.71 19.35
N THR A 60 16.80 -29.40 18.22
CA THR A 60 16.56 -30.08 16.94
C THR A 60 17.54 -31.20 16.62
N THR A 61 18.67 -31.27 17.33
CA THR A 61 19.75 -32.22 17.02
C THR A 61 19.97 -33.17 18.21
N PRO A 62 19.64 -34.47 18.06
CA PRO A 62 19.77 -35.46 19.14
C PRO A 62 21.19 -36.03 19.28
N ASP A 63 22.05 -35.81 18.28
CA ASP A 63 23.42 -36.31 18.22
C ASP A 63 24.28 -35.91 19.43
N ARG A 64 25.29 -36.73 19.72
CA ARG A 64 26.22 -36.50 20.82
C ARG A 64 27.08 -35.27 20.55
N PHE A 65 27.58 -35.14 19.33
CA PHE A 65 28.40 -34.00 18.90
C PHE A 65 27.60 -33.14 17.92
N ILE A 66 27.53 -31.85 18.20
CA ILE A 66 26.74 -30.89 17.41
C ILE A 66 27.71 -29.83 16.90
N GLY A 67 28.04 -29.91 15.63
CA GLY A 67 28.86 -28.92 14.93
C GLY A 67 28.02 -27.84 14.28
N ASP A 68 28.41 -26.58 14.43
CA ASP A 68 27.88 -25.47 13.63
C ASP A 68 29.01 -24.55 13.19
N VAL A 69 29.25 -24.50 11.89
CA VAL A 69 30.39 -23.81 11.29
C VAL A 69 29.91 -22.57 10.55
N ALA A 70 30.30 -21.37 10.97
CA ALA A 70 29.92 -20.14 10.30
C ALA A 70 30.91 -19.00 10.54
N SER A 71 31.05 -18.12 9.54
CA SER A 71 31.98 -16.98 9.62
C SER A 71 31.57 -15.90 10.64
N PHE A 72 30.29 -15.83 10.98
CA PHE A 72 29.69 -14.73 11.76
C PHE A 72 29.76 -14.90 13.29
N TYR A 73 30.45 -15.93 13.81
CA TYR A 73 30.46 -16.21 15.25
C TYR A 73 31.38 -15.35 16.11
N LEU A 74 32.37 -14.68 15.52
CA LEU A 74 33.40 -13.98 16.28
C LEU A 74 32.86 -12.95 17.29
N PRO A 75 31.83 -12.13 16.98
CA PRO A 75 31.25 -11.19 17.96
C PRO A 75 30.45 -11.85 19.10
N TYR A 76 30.29 -13.17 19.05
CA TYR A 76 29.40 -13.94 19.93
C TYR A 76 30.14 -14.93 20.83
N VAL A 77 31.47 -15.02 20.75
CA VAL A 77 32.31 -15.98 21.50
C VAL A 77 32.00 -15.95 23.00
N GLU A 78 32.04 -14.77 23.62
CA GLU A 78 31.77 -14.62 25.06
C GLU A 78 30.36 -15.11 25.45
N GLN A 79 29.34 -14.81 24.64
CA GLN A 79 27.97 -15.26 24.89
C GLN A 79 27.81 -16.77 24.69
N ALA A 80 28.52 -17.36 23.73
CA ALA A 80 28.52 -18.79 23.48
C ALA A 80 29.20 -19.56 24.64
N VAL A 81 30.35 -19.08 25.12
CA VAL A 81 31.03 -19.66 26.30
C VAL A 81 30.17 -19.51 27.56
N ALA A 82 29.51 -18.36 27.76
CA ALA A 82 28.59 -18.18 28.88
C ALA A 82 27.33 -19.06 28.80
N PHE A 83 26.94 -19.52 27.60
CA PHE A 83 25.83 -20.43 27.39
C PHE A 83 26.21 -21.87 27.72
N ASP A 84 27.38 -22.32 27.25
CA ASP A 84 27.93 -23.65 27.54
C ASP A 84 29.46 -23.54 27.74
N PRO A 85 29.93 -23.55 29.00
CA PRO A 85 31.37 -23.46 29.31
C PRO A 85 32.20 -24.65 28.81
N THR A 86 31.55 -25.76 28.44
CA THR A 86 32.20 -26.98 27.94
C THR A 86 32.38 -26.97 26.42
N MET A 87 31.79 -26.00 25.72
CA MET A 87 31.86 -25.85 24.27
C MET A 87 33.31 -25.75 23.76
N ARG A 88 33.50 -26.17 22.51
CA ARG A 88 34.77 -26.03 21.78
C ARG A 88 34.57 -25.18 20.53
N MET A 89 35.50 -24.27 20.27
CA MET A 89 35.44 -23.30 19.19
C MET A 89 36.78 -23.29 18.44
N VAL A 90 36.73 -23.55 17.14
CA VAL A 90 37.90 -23.57 16.27
C VAL A 90 37.81 -22.42 15.27
N CYS A 91 38.75 -21.48 15.38
CA CYS A 91 38.87 -20.34 14.49
C CYS A 91 39.97 -20.59 13.44
N LEU A 92 39.58 -20.83 12.19
CA LEU A 92 40.52 -21.06 11.10
C LEU A 92 41.18 -19.75 10.64
N LYS A 93 42.50 -19.80 10.43
CA LYS A 93 43.32 -18.69 9.95
C LYS A 93 44.05 -19.08 8.68
N ARG A 94 44.04 -18.15 7.71
CA ARG A 94 44.84 -18.18 6.49
C ARG A 94 45.54 -16.84 6.29
N PRO A 95 46.62 -16.79 5.50
CA PRO A 95 47.29 -15.55 5.13
C PRO A 95 46.32 -14.51 4.55
N ALA A 96 46.55 -13.23 4.87
CA ALA A 96 45.72 -12.11 4.42
C ALA A 96 45.54 -12.08 2.90
N ASP A 97 46.63 -12.22 2.14
CA ASP A 97 46.58 -12.14 0.68
C ASP A 97 45.71 -13.24 0.05
N GLU A 98 45.68 -14.44 0.64
CA GLU A 98 44.83 -15.53 0.17
C GLU A 98 43.35 -15.28 0.45
N ILE A 99 43.03 -14.71 1.62
CA ILE A 99 41.65 -14.37 2.00
C ILE A 99 41.13 -13.24 1.11
N VAL A 100 41.95 -12.21 0.90
CA VAL A 100 41.64 -11.10 0.00
C VAL A 100 41.39 -11.61 -1.41
N ALA A 101 42.33 -12.40 -1.97
CA ALA A 101 42.18 -12.97 -3.30
C ALA A 101 40.93 -13.86 -3.40
N GLY A 102 40.66 -14.69 -2.38
CA GLY A 102 39.48 -15.55 -2.31
C GLY A 102 38.16 -14.78 -2.28
N PHE A 103 38.08 -13.68 -1.51
CA PHE A 103 36.88 -12.84 -1.47
C PHE A 103 36.64 -12.14 -2.78
N LEU A 104 37.67 -11.50 -3.35
CA LEU A 104 37.57 -10.91 -4.69
C LEU A 104 37.12 -12.00 -5.68
N ALA A 105 37.70 -13.22 -5.59
CA ALA A 105 37.40 -14.37 -6.46
C ALA A 105 35.93 -14.74 -6.43
N ALA A 106 35.35 -14.81 -5.24
CA ALA A 106 33.94 -15.12 -5.05
C ALA A 106 33.04 -13.96 -5.49
N LEU A 107 33.34 -12.73 -5.07
CA LEU A 107 32.45 -11.58 -5.28
C LEU A 107 32.35 -11.14 -6.74
N ASN A 108 33.37 -11.40 -7.56
CA ASN A 108 33.33 -11.09 -8.99
C ASN A 108 32.70 -12.22 -9.85
N GLN A 109 32.26 -13.34 -9.27
CA GLN A 109 31.59 -14.41 -10.04
C GLN A 109 30.18 -14.04 -10.48
N ASN A 110 29.52 -13.07 -9.82
CA ASN A 110 28.22 -12.56 -10.21
C ASN A 110 28.35 -11.11 -10.73
N PRO A 111 28.54 -10.90 -12.04
CA PRO A 111 28.86 -9.58 -12.58
C PRO A 111 27.64 -8.64 -12.64
N ARG A 112 26.41 -9.12 -12.37
CA ARG A 112 25.20 -8.29 -12.35
C ARG A 112 25.14 -7.33 -11.18
N THR A 113 25.75 -7.67 -10.05
CA THR A 113 25.71 -6.82 -8.86
C THR A 113 27.05 -6.88 -8.16
N PRO A 114 27.94 -5.89 -8.38
CA PRO A 114 29.19 -5.78 -7.66
C PRO A 114 28.91 -5.56 -6.17
N ILE A 115 29.34 -6.50 -5.33
CA ILE A 115 29.11 -6.44 -3.89
C ILE A 115 30.35 -5.93 -3.16
N ASP A 116 30.14 -5.04 -2.20
CA ASP A 116 31.09 -4.70 -1.14
C ASP A 116 30.40 -4.89 0.22
N HIS A 117 30.87 -5.86 1.02
CA HIS A 117 30.29 -6.10 2.33
C HIS A 117 30.80 -5.15 3.42
N TRP A 118 31.93 -4.47 3.19
CA TRP A 118 32.72 -3.82 4.24
C TRP A 118 32.62 -2.30 4.22
N SER A 119 32.36 -1.68 3.08
CA SER A 119 32.18 -0.21 3.04
C SER A 119 30.95 0.23 3.83
N GLU A 120 31.06 1.30 4.63
CA GLU A 120 29.89 1.96 5.25
C GLU A 120 28.91 2.49 4.20
N GLN A 121 29.44 3.10 3.14
CA GLN A 121 28.68 3.66 2.03
C GLN A 121 29.32 3.19 0.72
N PRO A 122 28.89 2.02 0.20
CA PRO A 122 29.44 1.50 -1.04
C PRO A 122 29.15 2.49 -2.17
N ARG A 123 30.16 2.79 -2.98
CA ARG A 123 30.06 3.74 -4.10
C ARG A 123 29.68 2.97 -5.36
N PRO A 124 28.84 3.54 -6.25
CA PRO A 124 28.52 2.91 -7.52
C PRO A 124 29.80 2.47 -8.27
N PRO A 125 29.83 1.24 -8.83
CA PRO A 125 28.71 0.31 -8.99
C PRO A 125 28.53 -0.68 -7.81
N PHE A 126 29.23 -0.50 -6.68
CA PHE A 126 29.17 -1.42 -5.55
C PHE A 126 27.95 -1.19 -4.67
N GLU A 127 27.43 -2.28 -4.11
CA GLU A 127 26.30 -2.29 -3.20
C GLU A 127 26.49 -3.30 -2.06
N HIS A 128 25.67 -3.17 -1.01
CA HIS A 128 25.56 -4.21 0.02
C HIS A 128 24.72 -5.39 -0.49
N HIS A 129 25.23 -6.60 -0.33
CA HIS A 129 24.43 -7.81 -0.46
C HIS A 129 23.33 -7.86 0.60
N LEU A 130 22.14 -8.24 0.16
CA LEU A 130 20.88 -8.25 0.89
C LEU A 130 20.90 -9.01 2.23
N LEU A 131 21.53 -10.19 2.25
CA LEU A 131 21.62 -11.07 3.42
C LEU A 131 22.98 -11.02 4.13
N TRP A 132 24.07 -11.16 3.37
CA TRP A 132 25.41 -11.35 3.92
C TRP A 132 26.04 -10.08 4.49
N SER A 133 25.79 -8.89 3.96
CA SER A 133 26.56 -7.71 4.36
C SER A 133 26.41 -7.38 5.85
N ARG A 134 25.26 -7.68 6.45
CA ARG A 134 25.05 -7.46 7.89
C ARG A 134 25.96 -8.32 8.78
N THR A 135 26.53 -9.42 8.27
CA THR A 135 27.42 -10.32 9.02
C THR A 135 28.87 -9.83 9.06
N PHE A 136 29.17 -8.70 8.41
CA PHE A 136 30.49 -8.08 8.36
C PHE A 136 30.49 -6.71 9.07
N PRO A 137 31.62 -6.28 9.63
CA PRO A 137 31.78 -4.89 10.09
C PRO A 137 31.66 -3.92 8.92
N LYS A 138 31.51 -2.63 9.25
CA LYS A 138 31.46 -1.54 8.27
C LYS A 138 32.60 -0.57 8.54
N TYR A 139 33.24 -0.09 7.47
CA TYR A 139 34.39 0.79 7.53
C TYR A 139 34.27 1.95 6.55
N ASP A 140 34.77 3.10 6.96
CA ASP A 140 35.17 4.17 6.04
C ASP A 140 36.52 3.82 5.40
N VAL A 141 36.46 3.29 4.18
CA VAL A 141 37.63 2.86 3.39
C VAL A 141 37.48 3.33 1.93
N ALA A 142 38.61 3.56 1.28
CA ALA A 142 38.65 4.05 -0.09
C ALA A 142 38.15 3.02 -1.12
N ASP A 143 38.39 1.74 -0.87
CA ASP A 143 38.11 0.64 -1.79
C ASP A 143 37.82 -0.68 -1.06
N ARG A 144 37.23 -1.63 -1.81
CA ARG A 144 36.79 -2.93 -1.31
C ARG A 144 37.94 -3.81 -0.81
N GLU A 145 39.11 -3.78 -1.47
CA GLU A 145 40.27 -4.59 -1.05
C GLU A 145 40.80 -4.10 0.31
N SER A 146 40.93 -2.79 0.49
CA SER A 146 41.27 -2.17 1.77
C SER A 146 40.29 -2.56 2.88
N GLY A 147 38.99 -2.63 2.56
CA GLY A 147 37.95 -3.13 3.46
C GLY A 147 38.16 -4.58 3.89
N ILE A 148 38.45 -5.48 2.94
CA ILE A 148 38.73 -6.90 3.23
C ILE A 148 40.00 -7.07 4.08
N ARG A 149 41.07 -6.34 3.75
CA ARG A 149 42.35 -6.38 4.50
C ARG A 149 42.17 -5.90 5.93
N ARG A 150 41.45 -4.79 6.13
CA ARG A 150 41.11 -4.28 7.46
C ARG A 150 40.28 -5.30 8.26
N TYR A 151 39.26 -5.88 7.63
CA TYR A 151 38.45 -6.94 8.24
C TYR A 151 39.29 -8.14 8.68
N TRP A 152 40.18 -8.64 7.81
CA TRP A 152 41.07 -9.75 8.17
C TRP A 152 41.91 -9.41 9.41
N ALA A 153 42.54 -8.23 9.41
CA ALA A 153 43.42 -7.81 10.51
C ALA A 153 42.66 -7.69 11.83
N GLU A 154 41.49 -7.04 11.81
CA GLU A 154 40.64 -6.88 12.99
C GLU A 154 40.08 -8.24 13.47
N TYR A 155 39.60 -9.07 12.56
CA TYR A 155 39.03 -10.39 12.89
C TYR A 155 40.03 -11.23 13.66
N TYR A 156 41.27 -11.34 13.17
CA TYR A 156 42.27 -12.18 13.83
C TYR A 156 42.88 -11.54 15.07
N ALA A 157 42.93 -10.20 15.16
CA ALA A 157 43.30 -9.54 16.43
C ALA A 157 42.29 -9.86 17.55
N ILE A 158 41.00 -9.82 17.24
CA ILE A 158 39.92 -10.20 18.17
C ILE A 158 39.99 -11.71 18.48
N ALA A 159 40.24 -12.57 17.47
CA ALA A 159 40.36 -14.01 17.68
C ALA A 159 41.54 -14.37 18.60
N ASP A 160 42.68 -13.69 18.46
CA ASP A 160 43.87 -13.87 19.31
C ASP A 160 43.61 -13.37 20.75
N GLU A 161 42.76 -12.37 20.95
CA GLU A 161 42.25 -12.00 22.28
C GLU A 161 41.37 -13.10 22.88
N TRP A 162 40.42 -13.64 22.11
CA TRP A 162 39.57 -14.73 22.58
C TRP A 162 40.34 -16.00 22.92
N SER A 163 41.36 -16.35 22.14
CA SER A 163 42.20 -17.51 22.44
C SER A 163 42.99 -17.35 23.75
N ARG A 164 43.39 -16.12 24.10
CA ARG A 164 44.01 -15.81 25.41
C ARG A 164 43.00 -15.84 26.55
N ARG A 165 41.78 -15.34 26.32
CA ARG A 165 40.75 -15.24 27.36
C ARG A 165 40.05 -16.57 27.67
N PHE A 166 39.87 -17.42 26.66
CA PHE A 166 39.16 -18.70 26.75
C PHE A 166 40.03 -19.85 26.18
N PRO A 167 41.22 -20.13 26.74
CA PRO A 167 42.19 -21.06 26.14
C PRO A 167 41.70 -22.52 26.10
N GLU A 168 40.75 -22.90 26.96
CA GLU A 168 40.16 -24.24 26.95
C GLU A 168 39.05 -24.39 25.91
N GLN A 169 38.33 -23.30 25.61
CA GLN A 169 37.17 -23.30 24.72
C GLN A 169 37.50 -22.82 23.31
N PHE A 170 38.49 -21.94 23.11
CA PHE A 170 38.74 -21.26 21.84
C PHE A 170 40.18 -21.42 21.35
N ARG A 171 40.35 -21.94 20.14
CA ARG A 171 41.67 -22.12 19.51
C ARG A 171 41.70 -21.52 18.11
N VAL A 172 42.71 -20.70 17.84
CA VAL A 172 43.05 -20.28 16.47
C VAL A 172 43.93 -21.36 15.84
N VAL A 173 43.56 -21.81 14.65
CA VAL A 173 44.20 -22.93 13.94
C VAL A 173 44.54 -22.49 12.52
N ASP A 174 45.76 -22.76 12.07
CA ASP A 174 46.12 -22.58 10.67
C ASP A 174 45.38 -23.62 9.81
N THR A 175 44.72 -23.16 8.74
CA THR A 175 43.97 -24.05 7.84
C THR A 175 44.83 -25.17 7.25
N GLU A 176 46.15 -25.01 7.11
CA GLU A 176 47.06 -26.08 6.66
C GLU A 176 47.06 -27.30 7.60
N GLN A 177 46.68 -27.14 8.87
CA GLN A 177 46.56 -28.28 9.79
C GLN A 177 45.46 -29.27 9.35
N LEU A 178 44.44 -28.79 8.63
CA LEU A 178 43.36 -29.63 8.10
C LEU A 178 43.79 -30.54 6.94
N THR A 179 45.00 -30.34 6.41
CA THR A 179 45.53 -31.11 5.27
C THR A 179 46.50 -32.20 5.68
N THR A 180 46.77 -32.34 6.99
CA THR A 180 47.66 -33.37 7.53
C THR A 180 46.93 -34.25 8.53
N ALA A 181 47.24 -35.55 8.55
CA ALA A 181 46.63 -36.47 9.51
C ALA A 181 46.90 -36.04 10.96
N ALA A 182 48.12 -35.58 11.26
CA ALA A 182 48.51 -35.11 12.59
C ALA A 182 47.71 -33.88 13.03
N GLY A 183 47.55 -32.88 12.15
CA GLY A 183 46.79 -31.67 12.47
C GLY A 183 45.30 -31.96 12.67
N VAL A 184 44.71 -32.83 11.85
CA VAL A 184 43.32 -33.26 12.02
C VAL A 184 43.12 -33.98 13.35
N LEU A 185 44.03 -34.90 13.73
CA LEU A 185 43.96 -35.60 15.01
C LEU A 185 44.07 -34.65 16.22
N ASP A 186 44.97 -33.66 16.19
CA ASP A 186 45.09 -32.64 17.24
C ASP A 186 43.78 -31.84 17.39
N LEU A 187 43.21 -31.41 16.26
CA LEU A 187 41.99 -30.64 16.25
C LEU A 187 40.79 -31.47 16.75
N LEU A 188 40.67 -32.74 16.36
CA LEU A 188 39.60 -33.62 16.84
C LEU A 188 39.73 -33.89 18.34
N ALA A 189 40.96 -34.03 18.84
CA ALA A 189 41.22 -34.14 20.28
C ALA A 189 40.78 -32.86 21.02
N PHE A 190 41.10 -31.68 20.50
CA PHE A 190 40.63 -30.40 21.07
C PHE A 190 39.10 -30.29 21.08
N CYS A 191 38.43 -30.72 20.01
CA CYS A 191 36.97 -30.75 19.91
C CYS A 191 36.31 -31.77 20.86
N GLY A 192 37.08 -32.62 21.55
CA GLY A 192 36.59 -33.57 22.54
C GLY A 192 36.16 -34.92 21.95
N PHE A 193 36.55 -35.24 20.71
CA PHE A 193 36.30 -36.56 20.13
C PHE A 193 37.20 -37.62 20.77
N PRO A 194 36.65 -38.76 21.25
CA PRO A 194 37.44 -39.85 21.82
C PRO A 194 38.42 -40.40 20.78
N TRP A 195 39.67 -40.63 21.17
CA TRP A 195 40.72 -41.11 20.26
C TRP A 195 40.34 -42.39 19.49
N SER A 196 39.61 -43.31 20.12
CA SER A 196 39.09 -44.53 19.49
C SER A 196 38.08 -44.30 18.38
N ASP A 197 37.42 -43.15 18.39
CA ASP A 197 36.28 -42.82 17.53
C ASP A 197 36.69 -41.86 16.39
N GLN A 198 37.92 -41.34 16.42
CA GLN A 198 38.38 -40.33 15.47
C GLN A 198 38.55 -40.91 14.07
N VAL A 199 37.84 -40.31 13.11
CA VAL A 199 37.96 -40.62 11.68
C VAL A 199 38.83 -39.56 11.04
N VAL A 200 40.04 -39.95 10.62
CA VAL A 200 40.99 -39.02 9.97
C VAL A 200 40.60 -38.85 8.52
N VAL A 201 40.06 -37.67 8.19
CA VAL A 201 39.83 -37.21 6.83
C VAL A 201 40.63 -35.93 6.63
N THR A 202 41.50 -35.92 5.62
CA THR A 202 42.31 -34.74 5.27
C THR A 202 41.78 -34.08 4.01
N GLY A 203 41.75 -32.75 3.99
CA GLY A 203 41.45 -32.00 2.78
C GLY A 203 42.67 -31.71 1.93
N LYS A 204 42.43 -31.09 0.78
CA LYS A 204 43.45 -30.33 0.05
C LYS A 204 43.36 -28.88 0.50
N SER A 205 44.50 -28.18 0.58
CA SER A 205 44.49 -26.73 0.82
C SER A 205 43.58 -26.06 -0.22
N PRO A 206 42.73 -25.10 0.18
CA PRO A 206 41.91 -24.38 -0.79
C PRO A 206 42.83 -23.65 -1.78
N SER A 207 42.71 -23.96 -3.07
CA SER A 207 43.50 -23.31 -4.12
C SER A 207 43.39 -21.79 -4.00
N VAL A 208 44.51 -21.09 -3.95
CA VAL A 208 44.50 -19.62 -4.05
C VAL A 208 43.99 -19.26 -5.44
N ARG A 209 42.73 -18.84 -5.54
CA ARG A 209 42.18 -18.31 -6.78
C ARG A 209 42.67 -16.88 -6.91
N VAL A 210 43.67 -16.67 -7.76
CA VAL A 210 44.15 -15.33 -8.09
C VAL A 210 43.12 -14.68 -9.01
N HIS A 211 42.66 -13.48 -8.66
CA HIS A 211 41.90 -12.69 -9.60
C HIS A 211 42.81 -12.06 -10.64
N PRO A 212 42.49 -12.16 -11.94
CA PRO A 212 43.29 -11.50 -12.98
C PRO A 212 43.18 -9.96 -12.95
N ALA A 213 42.19 -9.36 -12.25
CA ALA A 213 42.06 -7.91 -12.12
C ALA A 213 41.45 -7.48 -10.76
N PRO A 214 41.91 -6.36 -10.17
CA PRO A 214 41.33 -5.78 -8.95
C PRO A 214 39.96 -5.09 -9.18
N GLU A 215 39.68 -4.71 -10.43
CA GLU A 215 38.43 -4.04 -10.81
C GLU A 215 37.26 -5.04 -10.93
N PRO A 216 36.02 -4.61 -10.64
CA PRO A 216 34.85 -5.44 -10.86
C PRO A 216 34.73 -5.76 -12.36
N PRO A 217 34.26 -6.97 -12.73
CA PRO A 217 34.03 -7.29 -14.13
C PRO A 217 33.05 -6.27 -14.74
N PRO A 218 33.18 -5.97 -16.05
CA PRO A 218 32.23 -5.10 -16.72
C PRO A 218 30.81 -5.64 -16.57
N HIS A 219 29.85 -4.73 -16.44
CA HIS A 219 28.45 -5.11 -16.29
C HIS A 219 28.02 -5.97 -17.49
N PRO A 220 27.35 -7.12 -17.28
CA PRO A 220 27.01 -8.05 -18.37
C PRO A 220 26.07 -7.42 -19.40
N TYR A 221 25.35 -6.36 -19.01
CA TYR A 221 24.42 -5.61 -19.83
C TYR A 221 24.83 -4.13 -19.86
N PRO A 222 25.71 -3.71 -20.78
CA PRO A 222 26.22 -2.33 -20.81
C PRO A 222 25.12 -1.31 -21.15
N ASN A 223 24.08 -1.72 -21.88
CA ASN A 223 22.93 -0.87 -22.15
C ASN A 223 22.02 -0.76 -20.90
N PRO A 224 21.74 0.44 -20.36
CA PRO A 224 20.79 0.64 -19.25
C PRO A 224 19.37 0.18 -19.55
N LEU A 225 18.99 0.09 -20.83
CA LEU A 225 17.68 -0.38 -21.26
C LEU A 225 17.69 -1.84 -21.72
N ASP A 226 18.76 -2.60 -21.48
CA ASP A 226 18.76 -4.03 -21.79
C ASP A 226 17.63 -4.74 -21.01
N PRO A 227 16.74 -5.49 -21.68
CA PRO A 227 15.60 -6.12 -21.04
C PRO A 227 15.99 -7.18 -20.00
N GLN A 228 17.18 -7.78 -20.09
CA GLN A 228 17.64 -8.79 -19.12
C GLN A 228 18.00 -8.20 -17.75
N ARG A 229 18.10 -6.87 -17.63
CA ARG A 229 18.30 -6.15 -16.36
C ARG A 229 17.00 -6.02 -15.54
N CYS A 230 15.85 -6.12 -16.20
CA CYS A 230 14.53 -5.89 -15.61
C CYS A 230 13.71 -7.17 -15.60
N ILE A 231 13.37 -7.67 -14.41
CA ILE A 231 12.45 -8.80 -14.27
C ILE A 231 11.00 -8.31 -14.14
N VAL A 232 10.10 -8.88 -14.93
CA VAL A 232 8.66 -8.64 -14.83
C VAL A 232 8.05 -9.64 -13.85
N LEU A 233 7.40 -9.15 -12.80
CA LEU A 233 6.82 -9.93 -11.72
C LEU A 233 5.29 -9.84 -11.77
N VAL A 234 4.64 -11.00 -11.96
CA VAL A 234 3.20 -11.10 -12.17
C VAL A 234 2.61 -12.08 -11.14
N PRO A 235 2.32 -11.62 -9.91
CA PRO A 235 1.53 -12.41 -8.97
C PRO A 235 0.08 -12.53 -9.46
N PHE A 236 -0.51 -13.72 -9.38
CA PHE A 236 -1.91 -13.93 -9.78
C PHE A 236 -2.65 -14.86 -8.81
N ALA A 237 -3.93 -14.59 -8.55
CA ALA A 237 -4.74 -15.43 -7.66
C ALA A 237 -5.30 -16.67 -8.38
N SER A 238 -5.95 -16.47 -9.52
CA SER A 238 -6.63 -17.56 -10.25
C SER A 238 -6.05 -17.76 -11.64
N PHE A 239 -6.08 -16.71 -12.47
CA PHE A 239 -5.57 -16.74 -13.83
C PHE A 239 -5.10 -15.34 -14.25
N ILE A 240 -4.30 -15.30 -15.30
CA ILE A 240 -3.88 -14.06 -15.96
C ILE A 240 -4.86 -13.79 -17.09
N GLN A 241 -5.37 -12.57 -17.15
CA GLN A 241 -6.30 -12.14 -18.21
C GLN A 241 -5.63 -12.22 -19.57
N HIS A 242 -6.41 -12.54 -20.61
CA HIS A 242 -5.88 -12.81 -21.95
C HIS A 242 -5.01 -11.67 -22.48
N ASP A 243 -5.50 -10.43 -22.43
CA ASP A 243 -4.78 -9.27 -22.97
C ASP A 243 -3.48 -8.98 -22.20
N CYS A 244 -3.50 -9.21 -20.88
CA CYS A 244 -2.30 -9.14 -20.04
C CYS A 244 -1.29 -10.21 -20.49
N ASP A 245 -1.71 -11.47 -20.63
CA ASP A 245 -0.84 -12.58 -21.03
C ASP A 245 -0.25 -12.41 -22.44
N GLN A 246 -1.01 -11.88 -23.41
CA GLN A 246 -0.48 -11.54 -24.74
C GLN A 246 0.64 -10.50 -24.66
N SER A 247 0.43 -9.47 -23.84
CA SER A 247 1.41 -8.40 -23.67
C SER A 247 2.67 -8.89 -22.95
N LEU A 248 2.52 -9.77 -21.96
CA LEU A 248 3.63 -10.44 -21.29
C LEU A 248 4.42 -11.35 -22.25
N LYS A 249 3.76 -12.11 -23.12
CA LYS A 249 4.42 -12.93 -24.15
C LYS A 249 5.23 -12.09 -25.14
N GLU A 250 4.72 -10.91 -25.48
CA GLU A 250 5.47 -9.97 -26.31
C GLU A 250 6.70 -9.40 -25.57
N LEU A 251 6.62 -9.14 -24.27
CA LEU A 251 7.80 -8.77 -23.47
C LEU A 251 8.84 -9.90 -23.43
N GLU A 252 8.41 -11.16 -23.27
CA GLU A 252 9.32 -12.33 -23.34
C GLU A 252 10.01 -12.42 -24.70
N ARG A 253 9.26 -12.21 -25.80
CA ARG A 253 9.82 -12.18 -27.16
C ARG A 253 10.86 -11.06 -27.33
N ARG A 254 10.70 -9.95 -26.62
CA ARG A 254 11.65 -8.82 -26.57
C ARG A 254 12.84 -9.06 -25.63
N GLY A 255 12.87 -10.18 -24.91
CA GLY A 255 13.98 -10.58 -24.05
C GLY A 255 13.82 -10.25 -22.57
N TYR A 256 12.66 -9.78 -22.12
CA TYR A 256 12.40 -9.56 -20.69
C TYR A 256 12.15 -10.90 -20.00
N PRO A 257 12.83 -11.19 -18.87
CA PRO A 257 12.44 -12.28 -17.99
C PRO A 257 11.08 -11.99 -17.35
N VAL A 258 10.10 -12.89 -17.52
CA VAL A 258 8.76 -12.75 -16.93
C VAL A 258 8.51 -13.90 -15.95
N ARG A 259 8.16 -13.56 -14.71
CA ARG A 259 7.84 -14.52 -13.65
C ARG A 259 6.36 -14.41 -13.28
N ARG A 260 5.59 -15.41 -13.68
CA ARG A 260 4.17 -15.56 -13.36
C ARG A 260 4.04 -16.48 -12.14
N VAL A 261 3.50 -16.02 -11.03
CA VAL A 261 3.43 -16.81 -9.78
C VAL A 261 2.04 -16.77 -9.16
N GLY A 262 1.45 -17.93 -8.95
CA GLY A 262 0.20 -18.10 -8.22
C GLY A 262 0.39 -18.79 -6.88
N GLY A 263 -0.73 -19.01 -6.17
CA GLY A 263 -0.76 -19.82 -4.93
C GLY A 263 -0.49 -19.04 -3.63
N PHE A 264 -0.50 -17.71 -3.68
CA PHE A 264 -0.46 -16.88 -2.47
C PHE A 264 -1.88 -16.43 -2.08
N SER A 265 -2.24 -16.63 -0.82
CA SER A 265 -3.48 -16.08 -0.25
C SER A 265 -3.34 -14.61 0.17
N GLN A 266 -2.10 -14.16 0.39
CA GLN A 266 -1.75 -12.80 0.82
C GLN A 266 -0.80 -12.18 -0.19
N ILE A 267 -1.24 -11.09 -0.83
CA ILE A 267 -0.53 -10.47 -1.94
C ILE A 267 0.78 -9.80 -1.50
N ASP A 268 0.82 -9.22 -0.29
CA ASP A 268 2.02 -8.64 0.29
C ASP A 268 3.12 -9.69 0.45
N GLN A 269 2.77 -10.89 0.93
CA GLN A 269 3.72 -12.01 1.04
C GLN A 269 4.28 -12.38 -0.34
N ALA A 270 3.41 -12.48 -1.36
CA ALA A 270 3.84 -12.77 -2.73
C ALA A 270 4.87 -11.73 -3.20
N ARG A 271 4.55 -10.44 -3.05
CA ARG A 271 5.44 -9.35 -3.50
C ARG A 271 6.75 -9.30 -2.72
N ASN A 272 6.71 -9.53 -1.41
CA ASN A 272 7.90 -9.58 -0.57
C ASN A 272 8.86 -10.71 -0.98
N VAL A 273 8.33 -11.91 -1.23
CA VAL A 273 9.14 -13.05 -1.71
C VAL A 273 9.74 -12.73 -3.09
N LEU A 274 8.90 -12.33 -4.04
CA LEU A 274 9.33 -12.09 -5.43
C LEU A 274 10.34 -10.94 -5.54
N ALA A 275 10.15 -9.86 -4.78
CA ALA A 275 11.13 -8.77 -4.70
C ALA A 275 12.47 -9.27 -4.14
N THR A 276 12.42 -10.03 -3.03
CA THR A 276 13.63 -10.55 -2.38
C THR A 276 14.39 -11.49 -3.29
N GLU A 277 13.71 -12.43 -3.96
CA GLU A 277 14.31 -13.35 -4.92
C GLU A 277 14.92 -12.61 -6.12
N ALA A 278 14.19 -11.67 -6.72
CA ALA A 278 14.71 -10.85 -7.82
C ALA A 278 16.00 -10.12 -7.43
N LEU A 279 16.05 -9.56 -6.22
CA LEU A 279 17.23 -8.87 -5.71
C LEU A 279 18.40 -9.84 -5.46
N LEU A 280 18.14 -11.04 -4.96
CA LEU A 280 19.17 -12.07 -4.75
C LEU A 280 19.73 -12.64 -6.05
N GLU A 281 18.90 -12.70 -7.10
CA GLU A 281 19.29 -13.10 -8.45
C GLU A 281 20.05 -11.99 -9.22
N GLY A 282 20.20 -10.81 -8.60
CA GLY A 282 20.98 -9.70 -9.15
C GLY A 282 20.23 -8.86 -10.17
N PHE A 283 18.89 -8.90 -10.21
CA PHE A 283 18.14 -7.95 -11.03
C PHE A 283 18.27 -6.52 -10.48
N GLU A 284 18.34 -5.58 -11.41
CA GLU A 284 18.47 -4.14 -11.11
C GLU A 284 17.13 -3.41 -11.14
N GLU A 285 16.14 -4.00 -11.82
CA GLU A 285 14.81 -3.43 -11.96
C GLU A 285 13.78 -4.54 -11.76
N THR A 286 12.73 -4.26 -11.00
CA THR A 286 11.52 -5.08 -10.95
C THR A 286 10.39 -4.30 -11.57
N LEU A 287 9.68 -4.89 -12.53
CA LEU A 287 8.44 -4.36 -13.07
C LEU A 287 7.27 -5.21 -12.57
N TRP A 288 6.43 -4.63 -11.74
CA TRP A 288 5.22 -5.26 -11.24
C TRP A 288 4.08 -5.06 -12.23
N ILE A 289 3.40 -6.15 -12.59
CA ILE A 289 2.20 -6.11 -13.41
C ILE A 289 1.15 -7.01 -12.75
N ASP A 290 -0.01 -6.45 -12.41
CA ASP A 290 -1.12 -7.24 -11.88
C ASP A 290 -1.79 -8.03 -13.01
N SER A 291 -2.27 -9.24 -12.70
CA SER A 291 -2.71 -10.22 -13.69
C SER A 291 -3.97 -9.83 -14.49
N ASP A 292 -4.57 -8.70 -14.17
CA ASP A 292 -5.78 -8.14 -14.76
C ASP A 292 -5.55 -6.73 -15.36
N ILE A 293 -4.30 -6.34 -15.56
CA ILE A 293 -3.94 -5.09 -16.25
C ILE A 293 -3.59 -5.39 -17.70
N ALA A 294 -4.34 -4.77 -18.62
CA ALA A 294 -3.98 -4.74 -20.04
C ALA A 294 -3.14 -3.49 -20.33
N PHE A 295 -2.06 -3.67 -21.09
CA PHE A 295 -1.06 -2.64 -21.36
C PHE A 295 -0.45 -2.81 -22.75
N ASP A 296 0.13 -1.76 -23.32
CA ASP A 296 0.97 -1.90 -24.52
C ASP A 296 2.41 -2.26 -24.10
N PRO A 297 3.03 -3.33 -24.64
CA PRO A 297 4.41 -3.69 -24.32
C PRO A 297 5.44 -2.57 -24.53
N ASN A 298 5.17 -1.60 -25.41
CA ASN A 298 6.01 -0.42 -25.61
C ASN A 298 6.01 0.53 -24.39
N ASP A 299 4.97 0.51 -23.56
CA ASP A 299 4.86 1.36 -22.38
C ASP A 299 5.88 0.97 -21.29
N VAL A 300 6.36 -0.28 -21.31
CA VAL A 300 7.46 -0.71 -20.44
C VAL A 300 8.74 0.05 -20.74
N GLU A 301 9.08 0.24 -22.02
CA GLU A 301 10.24 1.04 -22.40
C GLU A 301 10.06 2.52 -22.06
N LYS A 302 8.84 3.06 -22.15
CA LYS A 302 8.56 4.44 -21.72
C LYS A 302 8.89 4.63 -20.24
N LEU A 303 8.43 3.73 -19.36
CA LEU A 303 8.76 3.76 -17.94
C LEU A 303 10.28 3.74 -17.69
N ARG A 304 10.98 2.79 -18.33
CA ARG A 304 12.42 2.60 -18.12
C ARG A 304 13.28 3.78 -18.61
N ARG A 305 12.83 4.49 -19.66
CA ARG A 305 13.52 5.68 -20.22
C ARG A 305 13.50 6.88 -19.28
N HIS A 306 12.61 6.94 -18.30
CA HIS A 306 12.63 8.02 -17.30
C HIS A 306 13.84 7.94 -16.37
N HIS A 307 14.47 6.76 -16.24
CA HIS A 307 15.61 6.53 -15.35
C HIS A 307 15.35 6.91 -13.89
N LEU A 308 14.11 6.75 -13.43
CA LEU A 308 13.68 7.08 -12.07
C LEU A 308 13.72 5.84 -11.16
N PRO A 309 14.02 6.01 -9.85
CA PRO A 309 14.01 4.92 -8.88
C PRO A 309 12.65 4.21 -8.79
N ILE A 310 11.55 4.96 -8.89
CA ILE A 310 10.18 4.46 -8.78
C ILE A 310 9.28 5.22 -9.76
N VAL A 311 8.69 4.51 -10.72
CA VAL A 311 7.77 5.09 -11.71
C VAL A 311 6.68 4.09 -12.11
N CYS A 312 5.45 4.55 -12.33
CA CYS A 312 4.31 3.67 -12.65
C CYS A 312 3.45 4.20 -13.82
N GLY A 313 2.55 3.34 -14.30
CA GLY A 313 1.37 3.77 -15.04
C GLY A 313 0.15 3.87 -14.11
N ILE A 314 -0.86 4.63 -14.51
CA ILE A 314 -2.10 4.82 -13.72
C ILE A 314 -3.26 4.10 -14.41
N TYR A 315 -4.13 3.48 -13.61
CA TYR A 315 -5.34 2.80 -14.05
C TYR A 315 -6.51 3.05 -13.08
N PRO A 316 -7.77 2.94 -13.54
CA PRO A 316 -8.94 3.09 -12.66
C PRO A 316 -9.13 1.90 -11.72
N GLN A 317 -9.78 2.11 -10.58
CA GLN A 317 -10.24 1.01 -9.71
C GLN A 317 -11.48 0.33 -10.31
N LYS A 318 -11.62 -0.98 -10.08
CA LYS A 318 -12.82 -1.72 -10.53
C LYS A 318 -14.06 -1.25 -9.78
N GLY A 319 -15.14 -0.97 -10.52
CA GLY A 319 -16.46 -0.68 -9.94
C GLY A 319 -16.54 0.63 -9.14
N LYS A 320 -15.55 1.53 -9.27
CA LYS A 320 -15.49 2.81 -8.56
C LYS A 320 -15.07 3.93 -9.51
N HIS A 321 -15.51 5.15 -9.23
CA HIS A 321 -15.07 6.37 -9.92
C HIS A 321 -13.78 6.92 -9.28
N SER A 322 -12.73 6.10 -9.24
CA SER A 322 -11.45 6.43 -8.59
C SER A 322 -10.27 5.84 -9.35
N LEU A 323 -9.09 6.45 -9.18
CA LEU A 323 -7.82 5.91 -9.67
C LEU A 323 -7.21 4.94 -8.64
N ALA A 324 -6.43 3.98 -9.12
CA ALA A 324 -5.60 3.10 -8.29
C ALA A 324 -4.29 3.81 -7.89
N CYS A 325 -4.41 5.02 -7.34
CA CYS A 325 -3.29 5.80 -6.80
C CYS A 325 -3.82 6.91 -5.89
N HIS A 326 -2.93 7.51 -5.10
CA HIS A 326 -3.16 8.80 -4.45
C HIS A 326 -2.32 9.87 -5.12
N MET A 327 -2.98 10.89 -5.68
CA MET A 327 -2.32 12.09 -6.18
C MET A 327 -1.66 12.86 -5.03
N MET A 328 -0.71 13.73 -5.35
CA MET A 328 -0.18 14.66 -4.36
C MET A 328 -1.30 15.57 -3.82
N PRO A 329 -1.36 15.85 -2.50
CA PRO A 329 -2.26 16.86 -1.96
C PRO A 329 -2.07 18.18 -2.71
N GLY A 330 -3.15 18.81 -3.16
CA GLY A 330 -3.05 20.00 -4.01
C GLY A 330 -3.35 19.77 -5.50
N THR A 331 -3.46 18.52 -5.96
CA THR A 331 -3.61 18.23 -7.40
C THR A 331 -5.05 18.33 -7.85
N SER A 332 -5.43 19.43 -8.52
CA SER A 332 -6.81 19.67 -8.98
C SER A 332 -7.22 18.90 -10.23
N SER A 333 -6.27 18.54 -11.08
CA SER A 333 -6.53 17.83 -12.33
C SER A 333 -5.28 17.14 -12.86
N THR A 334 -5.48 16.06 -13.63
CA THR A 334 -4.41 15.41 -14.39
C THR A 334 -4.86 15.14 -15.82
N VAL A 335 -3.97 15.41 -16.76
CA VAL A 335 -4.13 15.09 -18.19
C VAL A 335 -3.55 13.70 -18.45
N PHE A 336 -4.32 12.85 -19.10
CA PHE A 336 -3.95 11.49 -19.53
C PHE A 336 -3.91 11.38 -21.05
N GLY A 337 -3.11 10.46 -21.57
CA GLY A 337 -3.04 10.14 -23.00
C GLY A 337 -1.98 10.93 -23.76
N GLN A 338 -2.24 11.31 -25.00
CA GLN A 338 -1.22 11.90 -25.88
C GLN A 338 -0.58 13.18 -25.34
N GLU A 339 -1.33 13.96 -24.56
CA GLU A 339 -0.86 15.19 -23.90
C GLU A 339 -0.54 14.98 -22.41
N GLY A 340 -0.42 13.73 -21.98
CA GLY A 340 0.04 13.39 -20.64
C GLY A 340 1.50 13.80 -20.40
N ASN A 341 1.91 13.72 -19.14
CA ASN A 341 3.25 14.06 -18.69
C ASN A 341 3.65 13.18 -17.50
N LEU A 342 4.86 13.40 -16.99
CA LEU A 342 5.30 12.79 -15.76
C LEU A 342 4.76 13.58 -14.56
N VAL A 343 4.01 12.94 -13.67
CA VAL A 343 3.41 13.55 -12.47
C VAL A 343 3.92 12.89 -11.20
N GLU A 344 4.15 13.66 -10.14
CA GLU A 344 4.50 13.11 -8.81
C GLU A 344 3.22 12.58 -8.13
N LEU A 345 3.33 11.42 -7.49
CA LEU A 345 2.26 10.78 -6.73
C LEU A 345 2.60 10.73 -5.24
N LEU A 346 1.54 10.73 -4.42
CA LEU A 346 1.67 10.38 -3.01
C LEU A 346 1.90 8.87 -2.88
N TYR A 347 1.00 8.07 -3.45
CA TYR A 347 1.12 6.60 -3.48
C TYR A 347 0.68 6.04 -4.84
N ALA A 348 1.38 5.01 -5.32
CA ALA A 348 1.06 4.29 -6.54
C ALA A 348 0.56 2.88 -6.21
N ALA A 349 -0.43 2.38 -6.95
CA ALA A 349 -0.68 0.95 -6.98
C ALA A 349 0.42 0.25 -7.80
N THR A 350 0.60 -1.03 -7.51
CA THR A 350 1.68 -1.88 -8.04
C THR A 350 1.34 -2.59 -9.35
N GLY A 351 0.11 -2.49 -9.84
CA GLY A 351 -0.31 -3.26 -11.03
C GLY A 351 0.34 -2.84 -12.34
N PHE A 352 1.12 -1.75 -12.32
CA PHE A 352 2.07 -1.39 -13.38
C PHE A 352 3.16 -0.47 -12.81
N LEU A 353 4.05 -1.01 -11.98
CA LEU A 353 5.04 -0.26 -11.20
C LEU A 353 6.47 -0.75 -11.47
N LEU A 354 7.34 0.14 -11.95
CA LEU A 354 8.77 -0.09 -12.07
C LEU A 354 9.48 0.41 -10.81
N VAL A 355 10.30 -0.45 -10.21
CA VAL A 355 11.13 -0.13 -9.03
C VAL A 355 12.57 -0.54 -9.31
N ARG A 356 13.51 0.38 -9.09
CA ARG A 356 14.95 0.11 -9.18
C ARG A 356 15.47 -0.49 -7.88
N ARG A 357 16.45 -1.36 -8.02
CA ARG A 357 17.17 -2.06 -6.95
C ARG A 357 17.61 -1.12 -5.82
N GLU A 358 18.16 0.04 -6.17
CA GLU A 358 18.61 1.05 -5.21
C GLU A 358 17.52 1.49 -4.23
N ALA A 359 16.25 1.52 -4.66
CA ALA A 359 15.12 1.87 -3.80
C ALA A 359 14.88 0.82 -2.73
N TYR A 360 14.90 -0.47 -3.11
CA TYR A 360 14.77 -1.57 -2.16
C TYR A 360 15.91 -1.60 -1.14
N LEU A 361 17.16 -1.47 -1.61
CA LEU A 361 18.33 -1.54 -0.72
C LEU A 361 18.36 -0.38 0.27
N LYS A 362 18.05 0.84 -0.18
CA LYS A 362 17.98 2.01 0.70
C LYS A 362 16.84 1.87 1.72
N VAL A 363 15.65 1.41 1.28
CA VAL A 363 14.50 1.14 2.17
C VAL A 363 14.84 0.11 3.24
N GLN A 364 15.46 -1.01 2.85
CA GLN A 364 15.88 -2.03 3.82
C GLN A 364 16.85 -1.46 4.85
N ARG A 365 17.85 -0.70 4.40
CA ARG A 365 18.92 -0.16 5.23
C ARG A 365 18.42 0.91 6.21
N GLU A 366 17.73 1.94 5.71
CA GLU A 366 17.34 3.11 6.51
C GLU A 366 16.19 2.82 7.46
N LEU A 367 15.27 1.92 7.07
CA LEU A 367 14.18 1.47 7.95
C LEU A 367 14.54 0.21 8.74
N VAL A 368 15.78 -0.28 8.61
CA VAL A 368 16.30 -1.47 9.31
C VAL A 368 15.34 -2.66 9.18
N LEU A 369 14.82 -2.90 7.96
CA LEU A 369 13.84 -3.96 7.73
C LEU A 369 14.49 -5.32 8.02
N PRO A 370 13.83 -6.18 8.81
CA PRO A 370 14.38 -7.48 9.14
C PRO A 370 14.36 -8.40 7.92
N THR A 371 15.32 -9.32 7.87
CA THR A 371 15.17 -10.50 7.02
C THR A 371 14.35 -11.53 7.77
N THR A 372 13.21 -11.89 7.21
CA THR A 372 12.28 -12.87 7.76
C THR A 372 12.47 -14.23 7.09
N ASN A 373 11.92 -15.29 7.67
CA ASN A 373 11.84 -16.64 7.09
C ASN A 373 13.16 -17.33 6.71
N GLU A 374 14.31 -16.80 7.15
CA GLU A 374 15.63 -17.40 6.92
C GLU A 374 15.71 -18.86 7.40
N GLN A 375 15.13 -19.14 8.57
CA GLN A 375 15.10 -20.49 9.14
C GLN A 375 14.37 -21.52 8.27
N PHE A 376 13.52 -21.07 7.34
CA PHE A 376 12.75 -21.91 6.43
C PHE A 376 13.42 -22.03 5.05
N GLY A 377 14.64 -21.50 4.88
CA GLY A 377 15.36 -21.51 3.61
C GLY A 377 14.78 -20.57 2.54
N LYS A 378 13.85 -19.69 2.91
CA LYS A 378 13.19 -18.72 2.02
C LYS A 378 13.25 -17.32 2.63
N PRO A 379 14.44 -16.69 2.66
CA PRO A 379 14.57 -15.36 3.21
C PRO A 379 13.65 -14.39 2.48
N MET A 380 13.02 -13.49 3.24
CA MET A 380 12.07 -12.52 2.72
C MET A 380 12.23 -11.20 3.45
N ILE A 381 12.31 -10.10 2.72
CA ILE A 381 12.28 -8.75 3.30
C ILE A 381 10.87 -8.17 3.15
N PRO A 382 10.27 -7.64 4.23
CA PRO A 382 8.89 -7.17 4.26
C PRO A 382 8.70 -5.77 3.63
N PHE A 383 9.17 -5.54 2.41
CA PHE A 383 9.05 -4.26 1.69
C PHE A 383 7.60 -3.77 1.57
N PHE A 384 6.68 -4.69 1.29
CA PHE A 384 5.26 -4.48 1.06
C PHE A 384 4.40 -4.84 2.29
N LEU A 385 4.99 -5.07 3.47
CA LEU A 385 4.18 -5.37 4.66
C LEU A 385 3.20 -4.22 4.93
N PRO A 386 1.88 -4.44 5.03
CA PRO A 386 0.91 -3.40 5.34
C PRO A 386 1.26 -2.65 6.64
N MET A 387 0.84 -1.40 6.75
CA MET A 387 1.13 -0.60 7.95
C MET A 387 -0.05 0.28 8.35
N ILE A 388 -0.15 0.58 9.64
CA ILE A 388 -1.08 1.57 10.17
C ILE A 388 -0.27 2.82 10.48
N ARG A 389 -0.78 3.98 10.07
CA ARG A 389 -0.16 5.27 10.38
C ARG A 389 -1.15 6.24 11.01
N PRO A 390 -0.69 7.13 11.91
CA PRO A 390 -1.50 8.26 12.35
C PRO A 390 -1.89 9.13 11.14
N HIS A 391 -3.14 9.57 11.09
CA HIS A 391 -3.63 10.49 10.06
C HIS A 391 -4.74 11.37 10.65
N HIS A 392 -4.50 12.68 10.69
CA HIS A 392 -5.34 13.66 11.40
C HIS A 392 -5.62 13.24 12.86
N ASP A 393 -6.88 13.10 13.23
CA ASP A 393 -7.38 12.65 14.54
C ASP A 393 -7.57 11.13 14.62
N GLY A 394 -7.17 10.38 13.58
CA GLY A 394 -7.36 8.94 13.48
C GLY A 394 -6.13 8.17 13.00
N SER A 395 -6.39 6.99 12.42
CA SER A 395 -5.38 6.09 11.88
C SER A 395 -5.77 5.63 10.48
N TRP A 396 -4.78 5.59 9.58
CA TRP A 396 -4.93 5.12 8.22
C TRP A 396 -4.22 3.76 8.05
N TYR A 397 -4.98 2.75 7.68
CA TYR A 397 -4.45 1.46 7.22
C TYR A 397 -3.98 1.58 5.77
N LEU A 398 -2.67 1.48 5.55
CA LEU A 398 -2.06 1.40 4.23
C LEU A 398 -1.94 -0.07 3.84
N ALA A 399 -2.59 -0.42 2.73
CA ALA A 399 -2.41 -1.69 2.03
C ALA A 399 -0.95 -1.83 1.53
N GLU A 400 -0.61 -3.00 1.01
CA GLU A 400 0.76 -3.42 0.74
C GLU A 400 1.51 -2.51 -0.25
N ASP A 401 0.80 -2.02 -1.27
CA ASP A 401 1.32 -1.12 -2.30
C ASP A 401 1.64 0.26 -1.73
N TYR A 402 0.70 0.86 -1.02
CA TYR A 402 0.84 2.18 -0.40
C TYR A 402 1.81 2.13 0.78
N ALA A 403 1.89 1.01 1.49
CA ALA A 403 2.88 0.81 2.55
C ALA A 403 4.30 0.80 1.96
N PHE A 404 4.54 0.14 0.81
CA PHE A 404 5.83 0.24 0.12
C PHE A 404 6.12 1.68 -0.31
N CYS A 405 5.15 2.36 -0.93
CA CYS A 405 5.28 3.75 -1.34
C CYS A 405 5.65 4.66 -0.17
N GLN A 406 5.00 4.48 0.97
CA GLN A 406 5.28 5.23 2.18
C GLN A 406 6.70 4.98 2.70
N ARG A 407 7.13 3.71 2.77
CA ARG A 407 8.52 3.38 3.15
C ARG A 407 9.54 4.03 2.22
N ALA A 408 9.29 4.02 0.92
CA ALA A 408 10.16 4.65 -0.07
C ALA A 408 10.24 6.17 0.17
N ARG A 409 9.11 6.83 0.44
CA ARG A 409 9.06 8.26 0.77
C ARG A 409 9.75 8.60 2.08
N ASP A 410 9.64 7.76 3.11
CA ASP A 410 10.37 7.91 4.37
C ASP A 410 11.90 7.84 4.16
N CYS A 411 12.34 7.17 3.09
CA CYS A 411 13.74 7.13 2.65
C CYS A 411 14.08 8.22 1.60
N GLY A 412 13.20 9.21 1.42
CA GLY A 412 13.40 10.36 0.54
C GLY A 412 13.19 10.11 -0.96
N PHE A 413 12.62 8.97 -1.36
CA PHE A 413 12.24 8.75 -2.76
C PHE A 413 10.95 9.47 -3.11
N LYS A 414 10.89 9.95 -4.35
CA LYS A 414 9.66 10.40 -5.00
C LYS A 414 9.11 9.28 -5.88
N ILE A 415 7.80 9.29 -6.04
CA ILE A 415 7.07 8.31 -6.85
C ILE A 415 6.46 9.09 -8.00
N TYR A 416 6.69 8.63 -9.22
CA TYR A 416 6.18 9.29 -10.41
C TYR A 416 5.24 8.38 -11.20
N ALA A 417 4.34 8.98 -11.96
CA ALA A 417 3.54 8.31 -12.95
C ALA A 417 3.70 8.96 -14.32
N ASP A 418 3.83 8.13 -15.35
CA ASP A 418 3.75 8.58 -16.74
C ASP A 418 2.30 8.51 -17.21
N THR A 419 1.63 9.66 -17.30
CA THR A 419 0.21 9.74 -17.67
C THR A 419 -0.03 9.59 -19.17
N THR A 420 1.02 9.43 -19.98
CA THR A 420 0.91 9.06 -21.40
C THR A 420 0.62 7.58 -21.62
N ILE A 421 0.83 6.76 -20.58
CA ILE A 421 0.58 5.31 -20.59
C ILE A 421 -0.91 5.04 -20.37
N ARG A 422 -1.53 4.30 -21.28
CA ARG A 422 -2.95 3.92 -21.18
C ARG A 422 -3.09 2.48 -20.74
N LEU A 423 -3.47 2.29 -19.48
CA LEU A 423 -3.74 0.98 -18.91
C LEU A 423 -5.24 0.70 -18.83
N TRP A 424 -5.59 -0.58 -18.89
CA TRP A 424 -6.95 -1.07 -18.72
C TRP A 424 -7.03 -2.03 -17.55
N HIS A 425 -7.98 -1.80 -16.65
CA HIS A 425 -8.23 -2.70 -15.53
C HIS A 425 -9.36 -3.67 -15.88
N ILE A 426 -9.01 -4.90 -16.20
CA ILE A 426 -9.95 -5.93 -16.66
C ILE A 426 -10.76 -6.43 -15.47
N GLY A 427 -12.03 -6.03 -15.44
CA GLY A 427 -13.00 -6.43 -14.44
C GLY A 427 -14.19 -7.16 -15.04
N THR A 428 -15.13 -7.53 -14.19
CA THR A 428 -16.44 -8.01 -14.62
C THR A 428 -17.32 -6.81 -14.97
N TYR A 429 -17.82 -6.78 -16.20
CA TYR A 429 -18.78 -5.78 -16.68
C TYR A 429 -20.10 -6.48 -17.01
N ARG A 430 -21.22 -5.93 -16.54
CA ARG A 430 -22.56 -6.43 -16.88
C ARG A 430 -23.03 -5.72 -18.14
N TYR A 431 -23.29 -6.49 -19.20
CA TYR A 431 -23.77 -5.97 -20.47
C TYR A 431 -25.31 -5.86 -20.46
N GLY A 432 -25.82 -4.71 -20.87
CA GLY A 432 -27.24 -4.41 -21.09
C GLY A 432 -27.57 -4.28 -22.57
N TRP A 433 -28.82 -3.87 -22.88
CA TRP A 433 -29.25 -3.64 -24.26
C TRP A 433 -28.49 -2.49 -24.93
N GLU A 434 -28.07 -1.50 -24.16
CA GLU A 434 -27.36 -0.32 -24.61
C GLU A 434 -25.98 -0.67 -25.18
N ASP A 435 -25.29 -1.65 -24.59
CA ASP A 435 -23.96 -2.08 -25.03
C ASP A 435 -24.01 -2.84 -26.38
N ALA A 436 -25.20 -3.22 -26.86
CA ALA A 436 -25.36 -3.86 -28.17
C ALA A 436 -25.30 -2.87 -29.35
N GLY A 437 -25.49 -1.57 -29.09
CA GLY A 437 -25.58 -0.55 -30.14
C GLY A 437 -24.85 0.76 -29.86
N ILE A 438 -24.28 0.93 -28.66
CA ILE A 438 -23.57 2.15 -28.27
C ILE A 438 -22.13 1.81 -27.91
N ASP A 439 -21.20 2.24 -28.75
CA ASP A 439 -19.78 2.23 -28.42
C ASP A 439 -19.48 3.28 -27.35
N ARG A 440 -18.73 2.92 -26.32
CA ARG A 440 -18.23 3.87 -25.32
C ARG A 440 -17.12 4.73 -25.94
N PRO A 441 -17.26 6.06 -26.03
CA PRO A 441 -16.24 6.90 -26.63
C PRO A 441 -14.92 6.79 -25.84
N ARG A 442 -13.83 6.59 -26.57
CA ARG A 442 -12.47 6.56 -26.03
C ARG A 442 -11.69 7.74 -26.59
N PHE A 443 -11.25 8.62 -25.71
CA PHE A 443 -10.51 9.81 -26.11
C PHE A 443 -9.00 9.54 -26.17
N PRO A 444 -8.25 10.12 -27.14
CA PRO A 444 -6.79 10.06 -27.19
C PRO A 444 -6.12 10.79 -26.03
N THR A 445 -6.77 11.87 -25.57
CA THR A 445 -6.39 12.68 -24.41
C THR A 445 -7.62 12.83 -23.51
N PHE A 446 -7.44 12.72 -22.20
CA PHE A 446 -8.52 12.82 -21.21
C PHE A 446 -8.03 13.58 -19.98
N THR A 447 -8.71 14.68 -19.63
CA THR A 447 -8.43 15.41 -18.39
C THR A 447 -9.37 14.92 -17.31
N LEU A 448 -8.81 14.31 -16.27
CA LEU A 448 -9.55 14.00 -15.06
C LEU A 448 -9.39 15.15 -14.08
N ASN A 449 -10.48 15.84 -13.77
CA ASN A 449 -10.52 16.80 -12.69
C ASN A 449 -10.75 16.06 -11.38
N PHE A 450 -9.79 16.13 -10.46
CA PHE A 450 -9.97 15.60 -9.13
C PHE A 450 -10.80 16.61 -8.36
N ARG A 451 -12.02 16.21 -8.02
CA ARG A 451 -12.67 16.81 -6.87
C ARG A 451 -11.79 16.38 -5.68
N ASP A 452 -11.15 17.36 -5.04
CA ASP A 452 -10.21 17.29 -3.91
C ASP A 452 -8.70 17.22 -4.25
N GLY A 453 -8.22 18.30 -4.87
CA GLY A 453 -6.83 18.78 -4.80
C GLY A 453 -6.71 20.14 -4.11
N GLY A 454 -7.68 20.47 -3.26
CA GLY A 454 -7.76 21.74 -2.59
C GLY A 454 -9.14 21.80 -2.00
N GLN A 455 -9.20 21.95 -0.68
CA GLN A 455 -10.16 22.90 -0.15
C GLN A 455 -9.88 24.22 -0.87
N VAL A 456 -10.52 24.44 -2.01
CA VAL A 456 -11.23 25.70 -2.11
C VAL A 456 -12.31 25.49 -1.06
N ASP A 457 -12.20 26.20 0.06
CA ASP A 457 -13.30 26.23 1.02
C ASP A 457 -14.57 26.43 0.17
N PRO A 458 -15.51 25.46 0.15
CA PRO A 458 -16.78 25.72 -0.50
C PRO A 458 -17.31 26.99 0.19
N PRO A 459 -17.85 27.96 -0.57
CA PRO A 459 -18.17 29.27 -0.01
C PRO A 459 -18.93 29.06 1.30
N GLY A 460 -18.28 29.42 2.42
CA GLY A 460 -18.92 29.29 3.70
C GLY A 460 -20.13 30.21 3.71
N LEU A 461 -21.06 30.05 4.66
CA LEU A 461 -22.11 31.06 4.87
C LEU A 461 -21.53 32.48 5.02
N ALA A 462 -20.25 32.61 5.39
CA ALA A 462 -19.48 33.85 5.44
C ALA A 462 -19.08 34.42 4.06
N ASP A 463 -18.94 33.59 3.03
CA ASP A 463 -18.52 33.95 1.66
C ASP A 463 -19.70 34.22 0.72
N LEU A 464 -20.93 34.20 1.25
CA LEU A 464 -22.13 34.59 0.51
C LEU A 464 -22.02 36.06 0.06
N ALA A 465 -21.74 36.27 -1.23
CA ALA A 465 -21.66 37.59 -1.84
C ALA A 465 -22.98 38.38 -1.73
N ASP A 466 -24.12 37.68 -1.61
CA ASP A 466 -25.45 38.26 -1.50
C ASP A 466 -25.74 38.75 -0.05
N PRO A 467 -25.96 40.06 0.17
CA PRO A 467 -26.37 40.61 1.48
C PRO A 467 -27.66 39.99 2.04
N ALA A 468 -28.60 39.59 1.17
CA ALA A 468 -29.87 39.02 1.59
C ALA A 468 -29.70 37.61 2.18
N ALA A 469 -28.81 36.81 1.59
CA ALA A 469 -28.46 35.49 2.09
C ALA A 469 -27.75 35.57 3.46
N ARG A 470 -26.83 36.53 3.66
CA ARG A 470 -26.18 36.74 4.97
C ARG A 470 -27.17 37.16 6.07
N ALA A 471 -28.10 38.05 5.76
CA ALA A 471 -29.15 38.45 6.70
C ALA A 471 -30.09 37.27 7.03
N PHE A 472 -30.39 36.42 6.06
CA PHE A 472 -31.19 35.21 6.26
C PHE A 472 -30.50 34.23 7.23
N VAL A 473 -29.22 33.95 7.02
CA VAL A 473 -28.42 33.05 7.88
C VAL A 473 -28.40 33.53 9.32
N ALA A 474 -28.21 34.83 9.54
CA ALA A 474 -28.15 35.40 10.89
C ALA A 474 -29.44 35.19 11.71
N ARG A 475 -30.59 34.93 11.06
CA ARG A 475 -31.86 34.62 11.74
C ARG A 475 -31.98 33.16 12.18
N HIS A 476 -31.15 32.26 11.65
CA HIS A 476 -31.18 30.82 11.89
C HIS A 476 -29.80 30.30 12.33
N PRO A 477 -29.28 30.76 13.48
CA PRO A 477 -27.94 30.40 13.92
C PRO A 477 -27.84 28.93 14.35
N TRP A 478 -26.71 28.32 14.03
CA TRP A 478 -26.27 27.06 14.66
C TRP A 478 -25.88 27.31 16.12
N PRO A 479 -26.09 26.33 17.04
CA PRO A 479 -25.55 26.43 18.38
C PRO A 479 -24.02 26.36 18.37
N ASP A 480 -23.37 26.95 19.38
CA ASP A 480 -21.90 26.97 19.48
C ASP A 480 -21.27 25.58 19.72
N LYS A 481 -22.07 24.63 20.21
CA LYS A 481 -21.62 23.27 20.54
C LYS A 481 -22.55 22.23 19.91
N LYS A 482 -21.95 21.11 19.50
CA LYS A 482 -22.67 19.98 18.95
C LYS A 482 -23.64 19.44 20.00
N PRO A 483 -24.96 19.31 19.71
CA PRO A 483 -25.89 18.69 20.64
C PRO A 483 -25.50 17.23 20.94
N GLU A 484 -25.54 16.87 22.21
CA GLU A 484 -25.32 15.49 22.66
C GLU A 484 -26.65 14.73 22.63
N VAL A 485 -26.86 13.98 21.56
CA VAL A 485 -28.03 13.14 21.35
C VAL A 485 -27.59 11.73 21.01
N PRO A 486 -28.36 10.69 21.38
CA PRO A 486 -28.07 9.33 20.92
C PRO A 486 -28.13 9.28 19.37
N PRO A 487 -27.62 8.21 18.73
CA PRO A 487 -27.77 8.02 17.28
C PRO A 487 -29.21 7.65 16.89
N PRO A 488 -29.79 8.26 15.83
CA PRO A 488 -31.16 7.96 15.40
C PRO A 488 -31.30 6.49 14.95
N PRO A 489 -32.52 5.92 14.97
CA PRO A 489 -32.75 4.56 14.49
C PRO A 489 -32.34 4.43 13.02
N ILE A 490 -31.64 3.32 12.69
CA ILE A 490 -31.17 3.05 11.34
C ILE A 490 -32.35 2.58 10.47
N ARG A 491 -33.00 3.52 9.80
CA ARG A 491 -34.03 3.24 8.77
C ARG A 491 -33.61 3.81 7.43
N ASN A 492 -34.03 3.15 6.35
CA ASN A 492 -33.70 3.58 4.99
C ASN A 492 -34.72 4.60 4.46
N TRP A 493 -34.72 5.81 5.02
CA TRP A 493 -35.62 6.93 4.65
C TRP A 493 -35.09 7.80 3.50
N LEU A 494 -34.19 7.28 2.68
CA LEU A 494 -33.83 7.93 1.42
C LEU A 494 -33.63 6.82 0.39
N PHE A 495 -34.71 6.50 -0.33
CA PHE A 495 -34.75 5.35 -1.23
C PHE A 495 -33.82 5.55 -2.42
N PRO A 496 -33.26 4.46 -2.99
CA PRO A 496 -32.38 4.57 -4.16
C PRO A 496 -33.02 5.30 -5.34
N SER A 497 -34.33 5.13 -5.54
CA SER A 497 -35.05 5.79 -6.63
C SER A 497 -35.16 7.31 -6.42
N THR A 498 -35.33 7.77 -5.18
CA THR A 498 -35.33 9.21 -4.83
C THR A 498 -33.96 9.83 -5.07
N ARG A 499 -32.88 9.13 -4.67
CA ARG A 499 -31.51 9.55 -4.99
C ARG A 499 -31.30 9.71 -6.48
N GLU A 500 -31.78 8.76 -7.27
CA GLU A 500 -31.67 8.80 -8.73
C GLU A 500 -32.44 10.00 -9.33
N VAL A 501 -33.62 10.36 -8.80
CA VAL A 501 -34.34 11.58 -9.23
C VAL A 501 -33.58 12.85 -8.85
N LEU A 502 -33.04 12.92 -7.63
CA LEU A 502 -32.24 14.05 -7.15
C LEU A 502 -31.00 14.24 -8.04
N GLU A 503 -30.22 13.17 -8.27
CA GLU A 503 -29.02 13.16 -9.11
C GLU A 503 -29.30 13.59 -10.56
N ARG A 504 -30.48 13.25 -11.09
CA ARG A 504 -30.88 13.60 -12.47
C ARG A 504 -31.43 15.01 -12.62
N THR A 505 -31.75 15.70 -11.53
CA THR A 505 -32.52 16.95 -11.57
C THR A 505 -31.77 18.13 -10.98
N ILE A 506 -30.90 17.89 -9.99
CA ILE A 506 -30.05 18.92 -9.42
C ILE A 506 -28.96 19.28 -10.44
N PRO A 507 -28.89 20.53 -10.92
CA PRO A 507 -27.86 20.94 -11.87
C PRO A 507 -26.51 21.07 -11.14
N GLU A 508 -25.41 20.86 -11.87
CA GLU A 508 -24.06 20.95 -11.29
C GLU A 508 -23.71 22.35 -10.76
N ASP A 509 -24.35 23.39 -11.30
CA ASP A 509 -24.17 24.80 -10.94
C ASP A 509 -25.19 25.31 -9.91
N ALA A 510 -25.97 24.41 -9.28
CA ALA A 510 -26.90 24.79 -8.21
C ALA A 510 -26.18 25.59 -7.11
N ARG A 511 -26.80 26.70 -6.69
CA ARG A 511 -26.30 27.61 -5.65
C ARG A 511 -27.20 27.64 -4.43
N VAL A 512 -28.51 27.46 -4.61
CA VAL A 512 -29.47 27.43 -3.50
C VAL A 512 -30.41 26.25 -3.67
N ILE A 513 -30.40 25.35 -2.70
CA ILE A 513 -31.35 24.23 -2.61
C ILE A 513 -32.21 24.46 -1.37
N VAL A 514 -33.52 24.32 -1.52
CA VAL A 514 -34.45 24.27 -0.38
C VAL A 514 -34.93 22.84 -0.22
N GLU A 515 -34.89 22.36 1.00
CA GLU A 515 -35.50 21.10 1.40
C GLU A 515 -36.65 21.40 2.36
N VAL A 516 -37.80 20.80 2.11
CA VAL A 516 -39.01 20.90 2.92
C VAL A 516 -39.25 19.51 3.52
N GLY A 517 -39.13 19.39 4.84
CA GLY A 517 -39.21 18.11 5.56
C GLY A 517 -37.84 17.47 5.84
N SER A 518 -36.92 18.22 6.44
CA SER A 518 -35.54 17.75 6.63
C SER A 518 -35.34 16.68 7.72
N PHE A 519 -36.29 16.51 8.63
CA PHE A 519 -36.29 15.51 9.70
C PHE A 519 -34.94 15.40 10.44
N THR A 520 -34.26 14.25 10.44
CA THR A 520 -32.92 14.06 11.05
C THR A 520 -31.74 14.35 10.09
N GLY A 521 -32.04 14.84 8.89
CA GLY A 521 -31.08 15.44 7.96
C GLY A 521 -30.40 14.48 6.98
N ARG A 522 -30.91 13.26 6.80
CA ARG A 522 -30.29 12.26 5.91
C ARG A 522 -30.27 12.73 4.45
N SER A 523 -31.40 13.22 3.96
CA SER A 523 -31.55 13.86 2.64
C SER A 523 -30.80 15.19 2.59
N THR A 524 -30.82 16.01 3.65
CA THR A 524 -30.02 17.25 3.75
C THR A 524 -28.53 17.00 3.48
N ARG A 525 -27.94 15.99 4.12
CA ARG A 525 -26.53 15.62 3.93
C ARG A 525 -26.26 15.18 2.50
N PHE A 526 -27.14 14.33 1.96
CA PHE A 526 -27.06 13.88 0.57
C PHE A 526 -27.10 15.06 -0.42
N LEU A 527 -28.03 16.00 -0.24
CA LEU A 527 -28.13 17.22 -1.05
C LEU A 527 -26.85 18.06 -0.96
N THR A 528 -26.30 18.20 0.25
CA THR A 528 -25.09 19.02 0.49
C THR A 528 -23.83 18.39 -0.11
N ASP A 529 -23.72 17.06 -0.06
CA ASP A 529 -22.65 16.29 -0.70
C ASP A 529 -22.77 16.33 -2.23
N HIS A 530 -23.98 16.15 -2.75
CA HIS A 530 -24.23 16.06 -4.19
C HIS A 530 -24.07 17.40 -4.90
N ALA A 531 -24.46 18.51 -4.26
CA ALA A 531 -24.36 19.86 -4.80
C ALA A 531 -23.34 20.70 -4.00
N PRO A 532 -22.02 20.50 -4.20
CA PRO A 532 -20.98 21.11 -3.37
C PRO A 532 -20.92 22.65 -3.46
N ALA A 533 -21.45 23.23 -4.53
CA ALA A 533 -21.50 24.67 -4.75
C ALA A 533 -22.75 25.35 -4.16
N ALA A 534 -23.70 24.57 -3.62
CA ALA A 534 -24.97 25.06 -3.09
C ALA A 534 -24.94 25.23 -1.56
N ILE A 535 -25.70 26.22 -1.08
CA ILE A 535 -26.22 26.20 0.29
C ILE A 535 -27.54 25.41 0.32
N VAL A 536 -27.78 24.71 1.42
CA VAL A 536 -29.01 23.94 1.64
C VAL A 536 -29.82 24.58 2.75
N ILE A 537 -31.03 25.03 2.44
CA ILE A 537 -31.98 25.57 3.40
C ILE A 537 -32.91 24.43 3.82
N ALA A 538 -32.74 23.97 5.04
CA ALA A 538 -33.48 22.85 5.61
C ALA A 538 -34.69 23.36 6.40
N ILE A 539 -35.89 23.24 5.84
CA ILE A 539 -37.15 23.70 6.45
C ILE A 539 -37.84 22.51 7.12
N ASP A 540 -38.03 22.59 8.43
CA ASP A 540 -38.85 21.65 9.19
C ASP A 540 -39.31 22.33 10.49
N HIS A 541 -40.43 21.90 11.07
CA HIS A 541 -40.82 22.35 12.40
C HIS A 541 -40.20 21.50 13.52
N TRP A 542 -39.65 20.33 13.17
CA TRP A 542 -39.05 19.30 14.03
C TRP A 542 -39.98 18.86 15.16
N ARG A 543 -41.23 18.53 14.80
CA ARG A 543 -42.25 18.00 15.71
C ARG A 543 -42.71 16.58 15.33
N GLY A 544 -42.21 16.06 14.19
CA GLY A 544 -42.66 14.83 13.56
C GLY A 544 -44.03 14.96 12.89
N SER A 545 -44.36 14.00 12.04
CA SER A 545 -45.65 13.93 11.36
C SER A 545 -46.67 13.10 12.18
N PRO A 546 -47.99 13.29 11.97
CA PRO A 546 -49.03 12.63 12.75
C PRO A 546 -48.94 11.10 12.78
N GLU A 547 -48.49 10.46 11.69
CA GLU A 547 -48.33 9.01 11.59
C GLU A 547 -47.22 8.47 12.50
N MET A 548 -46.21 9.29 12.84
CA MET A 548 -45.10 8.90 13.71
C MET A 548 -45.50 8.81 15.19
N ALA A 549 -46.63 9.43 15.58
CA ALA A 549 -47.13 9.42 16.95
C ALA A 549 -47.51 8.02 17.45
N ASN A 550 -47.72 7.07 16.53
CA ASN A 550 -48.10 5.69 16.82
C ASN A 550 -46.94 4.69 16.69
N ASP A 551 -45.73 5.13 16.33
CA ASP A 551 -44.55 4.27 16.19
C ASP A 551 -43.73 4.27 17.51
N PRO A 552 -43.69 3.15 18.26
CA PRO A 552 -43.03 3.08 19.56
C PRO A 552 -41.53 3.41 19.52
N GLU A 553 -40.85 3.15 18.39
CA GLU A 553 -39.44 3.48 18.24
C GLU A 553 -39.24 4.98 17.98
N LEU A 554 -40.15 5.64 17.27
CA LEU A 554 -40.02 7.06 16.91
C LEU A 554 -40.52 8.00 18.00
N VAL A 555 -41.52 7.59 18.78
CA VAL A 555 -42.10 8.42 19.86
C VAL A 555 -41.04 8.89 20.87
N ALA A 556 -40.04 8.06 21.17
CA ALA A 556 -38.93 8.42 22.05
C ALA A 556 -38.02 9.52 21.47
N TRP A 557 -38.03 9.70 20.15
CA TRP A 557 -37.19 10.63 19.39
C TRP A 557 -37.87 11.92 18.99
N LEU A 558 -39.20 11.91 18.83
CA LEU A 558 -39.98 13.08 18.43
C LEU A 558 -39.61 14.37 19.19
N PRO A 559 -39.37 14.35 20.52
CA PRO A 559 -39.00 15.57 21.25
C PRO A 559 -37.60 16.10 20.96
N ARG A 560 -36.72 15.33 20.29
CA ARG A 560 -35.30 15.62 20.07
C ARG A 560 -34.91 15.70 18.59
N LEU A 561 -35.89 15.78 17.69
CA LEU A 561 -35.62 15.75 16.25
C LEU A 561 -34.73 16.91 15.80
N TYR A 562 -34.92 18.09 16.37
CA TYR A 562 -34.11 19.27 16.04
C TYR A 562 -32.65 19.09 16.49
N GLU A 563 -32.43 18.67 17.73
CA GLU A 563 -31.11 18.42 18.27
C GLU A 563 -30.40 17.28 17.51
N THR A 564 -31.16 16.27 17.09
CA THR A 564 -30.68 15.17 16.25
C THR A 564 -30.27 15.64 14.87
N PHE A 565 -31.11 16.45 14.20
CA PHE A 565 -30.76 17.08 12.93
C PHE A 565 -29.45 17.87 13.02
N LEU A 566 -29.32 18.72 14.04
CA LEU A 566 -28.12 19.51 14.26
C LEU A 566 -26.89 18.62 14.51
N ALA A 567 -27.01 17.58 15.33
CA ALA A 567 -25.90 16.67 15.59
C ALA A 567 -25.47 15.89 14.34
N GLU A 568 -26.42 15.46 13.52
CA GLU A 568 -26.15 14.68 12.31
C GLU A 568 -25.59 15.56 11.17
N CYS A 569 -26.10 16.77 11.01
CA CYS A 569 -25.64 17.74 10.01
C CYS A 569 -24.48 18.63 10.51
N TRP A 570 -23.88 18.31 11.66
CA TRP A 570 -22.87 19.16 12.32
C TRP A 570 -21.68 19.52 11.41
N LEU A 571 -21.20 18.57 10.61
CA LEU A 571 -20.08 18.79 9.69
C LEU A 571 -20.44 19.64 8.46
N TYR A 572 -21.74 19.86 8.23
CA TYR A 572 -22.29 20.61 7.10
C TYR A 572 -22.80 22.01 7.50
N ARG A 573 -22.66 22.40 8.78
CA ARG A 573 -23.21 23.65 9.34
C ARG A 573 -22.75 24.92 8.63
N ASP A 574 -21.61 24.88 7.95
CA ASP A 574 -21.07 25.99 7.18
C ASP A 574 -21.77 26.17 5.81
N ARG A 575 -22.74 25.31 5.49
CA ARG A 575 -23.52 25.31 4.23
C ARG A 575 -25.01 24.98 4.41
N VAL A 576 -25.41 24.45 5.56
CA VAL A 576 -26.80 24.09 5.90
C VAL A 576 -27.41 25.17 6.79
N ILE A 577 -28.61 25.63 6.45
CA ILE A 577 -29.36 26.64 7.22
C ILE A 577 -30.64 25.99 7.78
N PRO A 578 -30.71 25.71 9.09
CA PRO A 578 -31.88 25.09 9.72
C PRO A 578 -33.00 26.11 9.98
N VAL A 579 -34.06 26.07 9.18
CA VAL A 579 -35.22 26.98 9.29
C VAL A 579 -36.33 26.29 10.07
N ARG A 580 -36.45 26.62 11.36
CA ARG A 580 -37.44 26.02 12.28
C ARG A 580 -38.83 26.62 12.12
N ARG A 581 -39.54 26.19 11.08
CA ARG A 581 -40.88 26.66 10.66
C ARG A 581 -41.71 25.54 10.04
N SER A 582 -43.02 25.73 9.95
CA SER A 582 -43.82 24.87 9.06
C SER A 582 -43.38 25.04 7.61
N SER A 583 -43.66 24.06 6.75
CA SER A 583 -43.29 24.07 5.33
C SER A 583 -43.64 25.40 4.63
N VAL A 584 -44.91 25.81 4.69
CA VAL A 584 -45.39 27.03 4.02
C VAL A 584 -44.77 28.30 4.60
N GLU A 585 -44.67 28.41 5.93
CA GLU A 585 -44.04 29.57 6.58
C GLU A 585 -42.55 29.68 6.23
N GLY A 586 -41.85 28.55 6.18
CA GLY A 586 -40.44 28.50 5.79
C GLY A 586 -40.23 28.92 4.33
N LEU A 587 -41.05 28.41 3.41
CA LEU A 587 -41.02 28.81 2.00
C LEU A 587 -41.31 30.31 1.83
N GLN A 588 -42.30 30.84 2.56
CA GLN A 588 -42.60 32.27 2.58
C GLN A 588 -41.43 33.09 3.14
N GLU A 589 -40.74 32.60 4.17
CA GLU A 589 -39.58 33.28 4.75
C GLU A 589 -38.39 33.32 3.78
N VAL A 590 -38.15 32.24 3.04
CA VAL A 590 -37.14 32.19 1.95
C VAL A 590 -37.50 33.18 0.85
N ALA A 591 -38.77 33.23 0.42
CA ALA A 591 -39.23 34.14 -0.61
C ALA A 591 -39.15 35.61 -0.16
N ALA A 592 -39.54 35.91 1.08
CA ALA A 592 -39.46 37.25 1.66
C ALA A 592 -38.01 37.74 1.81
N ALA A 593 -37.05 36.82 1.93
CA ALA A 593 -35.62 37.14 1.91
C ALA A 593 -35.07 37.35 0.49
N GLY A 594 -35.89 37.19 -0.56
CA GLY A 594 -35.45 37.39 -1.95
C GLY A 594 -34.55 36.28 -2.49
N LEU A 595 -34.42 35.16 -1.76
CA LEU A 595 -33.63 34.01 -2.19
C LEU A 595 -34.33 33.29 -3.35
N ARG A 596 -33.53 32.80 -4.30
CA ARG A 596 -34.02 32.11 -5.50
C ARG A 596 -33.47 30.68 -5.52
N PRO A 597 -34.24 29.70 -5.04
CA PRO A 597 -33.84 28.30 -5.09
C PRO A 597 -33.74 27.81 -6.54
N ASP A 598 -32.66 27.11 -6.87
CA ASP A 598 -32.51 26.38 -8.13
C ASP A 598 -33.33 25.09 -8.10
N VAL A 599 -33.42 24.49 -6.92
CA VAL A 599 -34.11 23.22 -6.65
C VAL A 599 -34.86 23.31 -5.32
N ILE A 600 -36.06 22.73 -5.30
CA ILE A 600 -36.85 22.54 -4.09
C ILE A 600 -37.22 21.05 -3.99
N PHE A 601 -36.79 20.41 -2.90
CA PHE A 601 -37.10 19.02 -2.57
C PHE A 601 -38.16 18.96 -1.47
N ILE A 602 -39.24 18.21 -1.69
CA ILE A 602 -40.39 18.10 -0.78
C ILE A 602 -40.52 16.66 -0.26
N ASP A 603 -40.38 16.50 1.05
CA ASP A 603 -40.44 15.22 1.79
C ASP A 603 -40.94 15.46 3.23
N ALA A 604 -42.11 16.09 3.36
CA ALA A 604 -42.65 16.58 4.64
C ALA A 604 -43.84 15.75 5.15
N ASP A 605 -45.02 16.36 5.31
CA ASP A 605 -46.22 15.66 5.78
C ASP A 605 -46.93 14.94 4.62
N HIS A 606 -47.37 13.71 4.85
CA HIS A 606 -47.95 12.85 3.82
C HIS A 606 -49.45 13.03 3.62
N SER A 607 -50.12 13.92 4.35
CA SER A 607 -51.54 14.19 4.18
C SER A 607 -51.82 14.95 2.88
N TYR A 608 -52.96 14.65 2.26
CA TYR A 608 -53.35 15.25 0.98
C TYR A 608 -53.32 16.78 1.01
N GLU A 609 -53.84 17.40 2.06
CA GLU A 609 -53.91 18.86 2.19
C GLU A 609 -52.53 19.49 2.41
N ALA A 610 -51.66 18.86 3.20
CA ALA A 610 -50.31 19.37 3.44
C ALA A 610 -49.45 19.31 2.17
N VAL A 611 -49.45 18.18 1.46
CA VAL A 611 -48.72 18.03 0.19
C VAL A 611 -49.22 19.03 -0.86
N ARG A 612 -50.54 19.25 -0.95
CA ARG A 612 -51.11 20.27 -1.84
C ARG A 612 -50.64 21.67 -1.46
N ALA A 613 -50.62 22.00 -0.18
CA ALA A 613 -50.19 23.30 0.31
C ALA A 613 -48.70 23.55 0.03
N ASP A 614 -47.84 22.56 0.29
CA ASP A 614 -46.40 22.63 0.08
C ASP A 614 -46.07 22.79 -1.40
N LEU A 615 -46.65 21.93 -2.26
CA LEU A 615 -46.42 21.98 -3.70
C LEU A 615 -46.98 23.26 -4.33
N SER A 616 -48.19 23.68 -3.95
CA SER A 616 -48.80 24.91 -4.47
C SER A 616 -48.00 26.15 -4.05
N SER A 617 -47.60 26.24 -2.77
CA SER A 617 -46.78 27.34 -2.27
C SER A 617 -45.42 27.40 -2.97
N THR A 618 -44.81 26.24 -3.19
CA THR A 618 -43.55 26.12 -3.94
C THR A 618 -43.68 26.66 -5.36
N LEU A 619 -44.73 26.25 -6.08
CA LEU A 619 -45.01 26.70 -7.45
C LEU A 619 -45.32 28.20 -7.53
N ASP A 620 -46.07 28.74 -6.56
CA ASP A 620 -46.48 30.14 -6.53
C ASP A 620 -45.31 31.08 -6.16
N LEU A 621 -44.48 30.68 -5.19
CA LEU A 621 -43.35 31.49 -4.71
C LEU A 621 -42.11 31.36 -5.60
N PHE A 622 -41.86 30.18 -6.16
CA PHE A 622 -40.64 29.85 -6.88
C PHE A 622 -40.93 29.17 -8.23
N PRO A 623 -41.60 29.85 -9.17
CA PRO A 623 -42.02 29.25 -10.46
C PRO A 623 -40.85 28.82 -11.36
N GLN A 624 -39.63 29.25 -11.07
CA GLN A 624 -38.41 28.90 -11.82
C GLN A 624 -37.64 27.73 -11.20
N ALA A 625 -37.96 27.34 -9.96
CA ALA A 625 -37.24 26.26 -9.28
C ALA A 625 -37.64 24.89 -9.86
N ARG A 626 -36.67 23.98 -9.93
CA ARG A 626 -36.97 22.56 -10.22
C ARG A 626 -37.56 21.92 -8.97
N ILE A 627 -38.73 21.30 -9.09
CA ILE A 627 -39.42 20.69 -7.96
C ILE A 627 -39.30 19.18 -8.01
N ILE A 628 -38.85 18.61 -6.90
CA ILE A 628 -38.65 17.18 -6.68
C ILE A 628 -39.37 16.81 -5.38
N GLY A 629 -39.85 15.58 -5.27
CA GLY A 629 -40.28 15.06 -3.98
C GLY A 629 -40.15 13.55 -3.87
N ASP A 630 -40.47 13.05 -2.68
CA ASP A 630 -40.43 11.62 -2.33
C ASP A 630 -41.83 11.08 -1.99
N ASP A 631 -41.90 9.81 -1.58
CA ASP A 631 -43.07 9.16 -1.02
C ASP A 631 -44.26 8.99 -1.98
N TRP A 632 -43.97 8.81 -3.28
CA TRP A 632 -45.00 8.52 -4.30
C TRP A 632 -45.81 7.24 -4.03
N ASN A 633 -45.28 6.31 -3.25
CA ASN A 633 -45.97 5.12 -2.77
C ASN A 633 -47.17 5.45 -1.87
N TRP A 634 -47.19 6.61 -1.21
CA TRP A 634 -48.34 7.07 -0.44
C TRP A 634 -49.47 7.56 -1.34
N GLU A 635 -50.66 7.00 -1.15
CA GLU A 635 -51.85 7.34 -1.96
C GLU A 635 -52.19 8.83 -1.85
N SER A 636 -52.14 9.41 -0.65
CA SER A 636 -52.41 10.83 -0.40
C SER A 636 -51.42 11.75 -1.10
N VAL A 637 -50.13 11.43 -1.07
CA VAL A 637 -49.07 12.17 -1.78
C VAL A 637 -49.32 12.14 -3.28
N ARG A 638 -49.50 10.94 -3.84
CA ARG A 638 -49.77 10.77 -5.27
C ARG A 638 -51.02 11.52 -5.73
N GLN A 639 -52.12 11.42 -4.98
CA GLN A 639 -53.37 12.13 -5.30
C GLN A 639 -53.19 13.65 -5.25
N ALA A 640 -52.48 14.16 -4.25
CA ALA A 640 -52.21 15.59 -4.09
C ALA A 640 -51.34 16.12 -5.25
N VAL A 641 -50.21 15.48 -5.55
CA VAL A 641 -49.31 15.88 -6.63
C VAL A 641 -50.04 15.84 -7.98
N GLN A 642 -50.80 14.77 -8.25
CA GLN A 642 -51.59 14.66 -9.48
C GLN A 642 -52.68 15.74 -9.58
N ALA A 643 -53.35 16.07 -8.48
CA ALA A 643 -54.35 17.13 -8.46
C ALA A 643 -53.74 18.49 -8.81
N VAL A 644 -52.63 18.87 -8.15
CA VAL A 644 -51.93 20.13 -8.43
C VAL A 644 -51.38 20.16 -9.86
N CYS A 645 -50.81 19.06 -10.35
CA CYS A 645 -50.33 18.99 -11.74
C CYS A 645 -51.46 19.23 -12.75
N ARG A 646 -52.64 18.61 -12.54
CA ARG A 646 -53.81 18.82 -13.40
C ARG A 646 -54.32 20.26 -13.35
N GLU A 647 -54.42 20.84 -12.15
CA GLU A 647 -54.90 22.20 -11.94
C GLU A 647 -53.97 23.27 -12.54
N ARG A 648 -52.65 23.00 -12.55
CA ARG A 648 -51.62 23.92 -13.03
C ARG A 648 -51.13 23.63 -14.46
N GLY A 649 -51.67 22.59 -15.12
CA GLY A 649 -51.24 22.20 -16.46
C GLY A 649 -49.77 21.74 -16.51
N LEU A 650 -49.33 20.95 -15.53
CA LEU A 650 -47.96 20.43 -15.40
C LEU A 650 -47.93 18.91 -15.55
N GLN A 651 -46.76 18.36 -15.83
CA GLN A 651 -46.52 16.92 -15.82
C GLN A 651 -45.73 16.51 -14.58
N CYS A 652 -45.96 15.27 -14.12
CA CYS A 652 -45.17 14.65 -13.07
C CYS A 652 -44.48 13.40 -13.65
N GLU A 653 -43.16 13.33 -13.53
CA GLU A 653 -42.38 12.13 -13.83
C GLU A 653 -42.05 11.41 -12.53
N VAL A 654 -42.24 10.08 -12.53
CA VAL A 654 -42.09 9.24 -11.36
C VAL A 654 -41.02 8.19 -11.62
N LEU A 655 -40.14 7.99 -10.64
CA LEU A 655 -39.12 6.96 -10.64
C LEU A 655 -39.11 6.29 -9.26
N GLY A 656 -39.62 5.05 -9.21
CA GLY A 656 -39.83 4.35 -7.94
C GLY A 656 -40.76 5.14 -7.02
N VAL A 657 -40.24 5.56 -5.86
CA VAL A 657 -40.96 6.42 -4.91
C VAL A 657 -40.66 7.92 -5.07
N GLY A 658 -39.62 8.27 -5.84
CA GLY A 658 -39.28 9.67 -6.11
C GLY A 658 -40.06 10.22 -7.31
N TRP A 659 -40.29 11.52 -7.32
CA TRP A 659 -41.01 12.20 -8.40
C TRP A 659 -40.47 13.61 -8.65
N ARG A 660 -40.70 14.14 -9.85
CA ARG A 660 -40.38 15.54 -10.20
C ARG A 660 -41.40 16.16 -11.12
N ILE A 661 -41.56 17.48 -11.00
CA ILE A 661 -42.45 18.27 -11.84
C ILE A 661 -41.74 18.68 -13.13
N ARG A 662 -42.44 18.59 -14.26
CA ARG A 662 -42.00 19.08 -15.57
C ARG A 662 -43.04 20.03 -16.18
N PRO A 663 -42.61 21.05 -16.95
CA PRO A 663 -43.49 21.76 -17.86
C PRO A 663 -44.10 20.80 -18.89
N VAL A 664 -45.31 21.07 -19.38
CA VAL A 664 -45.86 20.35 -20.53
C VAL A 664 -45.10 20.80 -21.79
N ASP A 665 -44.37 19.88 -22.43
CA ASP A 665 -43.78 20.13 -23.75
C ASP A 665 -44.90 20.34 -24.78
N GLU A 666 -45.06 21.56 -25.29
CA GLU A 666 -46.01 21.89 -26.36
C GLU A 666 -45.75 21.08 -27.65
N THR A 667 -44.56 20.49 -27.80
CA THR A 667 -44.18 19.62 -28.92
C THR A 667 -44.80 18.21 -28.90
N GLN A 668 -45.42 17.75 -27.81
CA GLN A 668 -46.11 16.44 -27.77
C GLN A 668 -47.61 16.49 -28.06
N ALA A 669 -48.26 17.66 -27.98
CA ALA A 669 -49.70 17.81 -28.23
C ALA A 669 -50.11 17.56 -29.69
N HIS A 670 -49.16 17.61 -30.65
CA HIS A 670 -49.42 17.30 -32.05
C HIS A 670 -49.32 15.81 -32.44
N ARG A 671 -48.95 14.91 -31.52
CA ARG A 671 -48.86 13.46 -31.82
C ARG A 671 -50.04 12.62 -31.33
N GLN A 672 -51.02 13.21 -30.65
CA GLN A 672 -52.21 12.48 -30.18
C GLN A 672 -53.49 12.77 -30.97
N ASN A 673 -53.43 13.60 -32.03
CA ASN A 673 -54.55 13.88 -32.95
C ASN A 673 -54.22 13.62 -34.43
N ALA A 674 -53.32 12.67 -34.73
CA ALA A 674 -53.01 12.22 -36.09
C ALA A 674 -53.25 10.72 -36.25
#